data_AF-A0A954R5J0-F1
#
_entry.id   AF-A0A954R5J0-F1
#
_cell.length_a   1.000
_cell.length_b   1.000
_cell.length_c   1.000
_cell.angle_alpha   90.00
_cell.angle_beta   90.00
_cell.angle_gamma   90.00
#
_symmetry.space_group_name_H-M   'P 1'
#
loop_
_entity.id
_entity.type
_entity.pdbx_description
1 polymer ?
#
loop_
_entity_poly.entity_id
_entity_poly.type
_entity_poly.pdbx_seq_one_letter_code
_entity_poly.pdbx_strand_id
1 'polypeptide(L)'
;MSHRNGKTYAVAGRDAAWNPDTGELRTTAGETQFVRGRDAFGNWFGNSNSLPMYQFVIDDRYLQHASVVGGPRQDLLTPAVAPPVYPRSRIVERFNDLYALNRFTSACSAIVIRVPGVNRDPDRTEALVCEPVHNLVARIELQQAGSVFTATHEPDAEQFDFFTSIDPWSRPVRVINAPDGTVWIVDMVRRVIEHPEWIPTAWQERLDLRSGSQLGRVYRVCYSDYQAEPMKALADNRQILQALASDNGARRDLALQALIQADEDSVATLEPTVRELANSHGQAAVRASALGGLLAKAWLTPDDVVATLASDDARLARLGLELAEHFADKLTPELQNAIHDVAARDLGLAVDLQWVLTATLLENFDAELGLGQIAARSSDDPWVLKAFSLLRQPKQALAVTEQLLDRWNADRPLSPEGFAEVEQCVSKLWSVCSVQDREALATERLQAMLDKTGSGFTNSQLLLLSSLAKDSPASEADAMGELLSRVTDRIIELMQADKLSEAEQLTFVNLLGSGLASNDDELKMATAFLQPDKSQQVRRTTIESLRRLREAEVGRMLLAQWPSLNSALRSSAGATLLSRREWTKALVEALEGGQVTASELDLPTLQHLSTYGDRELRNRCVELFGQPTERSQVVANYMASLPSPAATPLGEKLFTEHCATCHKSVDGKPQIGPPLENLGHWTLDQ
;
A
#
# COMPACT_ATOMS: atom_id res chain seq x y z
N MET A 1 5.10 4.00 -28.85
CA MET A 1 4.44 4.49 -30.08
C MET A 1 3.84 3.29 -30.79
N SER A 2 2.55 3.36 -31.15
CA SER A 2 1.89 2.33 -31.94
C SER A 2 2.06 2.63 -33.43
N HIS A 3 2.67 1.72 -34.18
CA HIS A 3 2.86 1.89 -35.62
C HIS A 3 1.57 1.67 -36.42
N ARG A 4 0.56 1.02 -35.83
CA ARG A 4 -0.69 0.69 -36.50
C ARG A 4 -1.67 1.86 -36.53
N ASN A 5 -1.68 2.70 -35.50
CA ASN A 5 -2.54 3.89 -35.44
C ASN A 5 -1.78 5.23 -35.31
N GLY A 6 -0.45 5.20 -35.26
CA GLY A 6 0.39 6.39 -35.16
C GLY A 6 0.37 7.12 -33.81
N LYS A 7 -0.36 6.60 -32.80
CA LYS A 7 -0.49 7.25 -31.48
C LYS A 7 0.69 6.90 -30.57
N THR A 8 1.07 7.85 -29.71
CA THR A 8 2.06 7.65 -28.63
C THR A 8 1.35 7.59 -27.29
N TYR A 9 1.73 6.61 -26.47
CA TYR A 9 1.12 6.33 -25.18
C TYR A 9 2.19 6.41 -24.09
N ALA A 10 1.86 7.06 -22.97
CA ALA A 10 2.73 7.14 -21.80
C ALA A 10 2.48 5.93 -20.90
N VAL A 11 3.44 5.00 -20.85
CA VAL A 11 3.33 3.73 -20.10
C VAL A 11 4.25 3.64 -18.88
N ALA A 12 5.00 4.71 -18.57
CA ALA A 12 5.90 4.67 -17.41
C ALA A 12 5.11 4.46 -16.11
N GLY A 13 5.57 3.54 -15.26
CA GLY A 13 4.92 3.22 -13.99
C GLY A 13 3.66 2.35 -14.12
N ARG A 14 3.36 1.84 -15.33
CA ARG A 14 2.10 1.16 -15.65
C ARG A 14 2.33 0.01 -16.65
N ASP A 15 1.63 -1.10 -16.45
CA ASP A 15 1.48 -2.11 -17.49
C ASP A 15 0.50 -1.62 -18.56
N ALA A 16 0.46 -2.31 -19.70
CA ALA A 16 -0.40 -1.96 -20.82
C ALA A 16 -1.17 -3.17 -21.38
N ALA A 17 -2.41 -2.94 -21.78
CA ALA A 17 -3.21 -3.81 -22.63
C ALA A 17 -3.34 -3.15 -24.01
N TRP A 18 -3.27 -3.93 -25.08
CA TRP A 18 -3.45 -3.39 -26.43
C TRP A 18 -4.31 -4.29 -27.30
N ASN A 19 -5.05 -3.67 -28.20
CA ASN A 19 -5.76 -4.35 -29.26
C ASN A 19 -4.79 -4.46 -30.47
N PRO A 20 -4.34 -5.67 -30.84
CA PRO A 20 -3.41 -5.83 -31.94
C PRO A 20 -4.02 -5.39 -33.28
N ASP A 21 -5.34 -5.44 -33.44
CA ASP A 21 -6.08 -5.16 -34.67
C ASP A 21 -6.38 -3.68 -34.93
N THR A 22 -6.49 -2.88 -33.88
CA THR A 22 -6.63 -1.42 -34.00
C THR A 22 -5.33 -0.69 -33.68
N GLY A 23 -4.40 -1.35 -32.99
CA GLY A 23 -3.19 -0.73 -32.45
C GLY A 23 -3.46 0.17 -31.24
N GLU A 24 -4.69 0.17 -30.72
CA GLU A 24 -5.05 0.94 -29.52
C GLU A 24 -4.44 0.31 -28.28
N LEU A 25 -3.94 1.16 -27.39
CA LEU A 25 -3.32 0.78 -26.14
C LEU A 25 -4.03 1.49 -24.99
N ARG A 26 -4.24 0.76 -23.90
CA ARG A 26 -4.76 1.20 -22.62
C ARG A 26 -3.71 0.91 -21.55
N THR A 27 -3.44 1.86 -20.68
CA THR A 27 -2.64 1.61 -19.47
C THR A 27 -3.47 0.88 -18.41
N THR A 28 -2.79 0.13 -17.56
CA THR A 28 -3.39 -0.63 -16.46
C THR A 28 -2.59 -0.41 -15.18
N ALA A 29 -3.21 -0.58 -14.02
CA ALA A 29 -2.67 -0.06 -12.76
C ALA A 29 -1.41 -0.81 -12.31
N GLY A 30 -0.32 -0.11 -12.02
CA GLY A 30 0.92 -0.70 -11.51
C GLY A 30 1.69 -1.53 -12.53
N GLU A 31 2.76 -2.20 -12.09
CA GLU A 31 3.70 -2.93 -12.94
C GLU A 31 3.83 -4.39 -12.49
N THR A 32 4.05 -5.29 -13.44
CA THR A 32 4.45 -6.68 -13.18
C THR A 32 5.74 -7.01 -13.90
N GLN A 33 6.66 -7.74 -13.25
CA GLN A 33 7.90 -8.18 -13.92
C GLN A 33 7.64 -9.39 -14.83
N PHE A 34 6.65 -10.20 -14.52
CA PHE A 34 6.19 -11.30 -15.35
C PHE A 34 4.68 -11.20 -15.57
N VAL A 35 4.24 -11.46 -16.81
CA VAL A 35 2.86 -11.40 -17.32
C VAL A 35 1.77 -11.55 -16.24
N ARG A 36 0.78 -10.67 -16.27
CA ARG A 36 -0.36 -10.70 -15.32
C ARG A 36 -1.17 -11.99 -15.43
N GLY A 37 -1.58 -12.51 -14.28
CA GLY A 37 -2.57 -13.58 -14.16
C GLY A 37 -3.94 -13.03 -13.78
N ARG A 38 -5.02 -13.74 -14.15
CA ARG A 38 -6.38 -13.44 -13.69
C ARG A 38 -7.10 -14.68 -13.17
N ASP A 39 -8.03 -14.46 -12.26
CA ASP A 39 -9.03 -15.47 -11.91
C ASP A 39 -10.19 -15.48 -12.94
N ALA A 40 -11.25 -16.27 -12.65
CA ALA A 40 -12.42 -16.35 -13.52
C ALA A 40 -13.32 -15.10 -13.47
N PHE A 41 -13.19 -14.27 -12.45
CA PHE A 41 -14.15 -13.20 -12.11
C PHE A 41 -13.59 -11.80 -12.33
N GLY A 42 -12.35 -11.65 -12.79
CA GLY A 42 -11.75 -10.37 -13.15
C GLY A 42 -10.77 -9.81 -12.13
N ASN A 43 -10.38 -10.57 -11.11
CA ASN A 43 -9.27 -10.19 -10.23
C ASN A 43 -7.94 -10.41 -10.95
N TRP A 44 -7.10 -9.37 -10.98
CA TRP A 44 -5.79 -9.40 -11.64
C TRP A 44 -4.65 -9.46 -10.62
N PHE A 45 -3.65 -10.26 -10.97
CA PHE A 45 -2.48 -10.52 -10.14
C PHE A 45 -1.20 -10.32 -10.93
N GLY A 46 -0.17 -9.86 -10.24
CA GLY A 46 1.17 -9.71 -10.77
C GLY A 46 2.20 -10.25 -9.79
N ASN A 47 3.47 -10.15 -10.17
CA ASN A 47 4.59 -10.51 -9.31
C ASN A 47 5.85 -9.72 -9.67
N SER A 48 6.78 -9.65 -8.71
CA SER A 48 8.18 -9.32 -8.96
C SER A 48 9.07 -10.45 -8.43
N ASN A 49 10.36 -10.39 -8.68
CA ASN A 49 11.33 -11.39 -8.23
C ASN A 49 11.26 -11.67 -6.72
N SER A 50 11.04 -10.64 -5.90
CA SER A 50 10.97 -10.74 -4.44
C SER A 50 9.55 -10.67 -3.89
N LEU A 51 8.56 -10.25 -4.69
CA LEU A 51 7.14 -10.24 -4.31
C LEU A 51 6.43 -11.32 -5.14
N PRO A 52 6.27 -12.56 -4.63
CA PRO A 52 5.84 -13.68 -5.46
C PRO A 52 4.41 -13.55 -5.98
N MET A 53 3.56 -12.79 -5.29
CA MET A 53 2.23 -12.45 -5.80
C MET A 53 1.67 -11.20 -5.11
N TYR A 54 1.08 -10.31 -5.91
CA TYR A 54 0.27 -9.17 -5.46
C TYR A 54 -1.00 -9.05 -6.31
N GLN A 55 -2.07 -8.52 -5.71
CA GLN A 55 -3.32 -8.20 -6.40
C GLN A 55 -3.30 -6.73 -6.86
N PHE A 56 -3.79 -6.47 -8.07
CA PHE A 56 -4.16 -5.12 -8.50
C PHE A 56 -5.60 -4.84 -8.08
N VAL A 57 -5.78 -4.07 -7.02
CA VAL A 57 -7.09 -3.89 -6.35
C VAL A 57 -7.92 -2.82 -7.05
N ILE A 58 -7.31 -1.70 -7.41
CA ILE A 58 -7.97 -0.58 -8.10
C ILE A 58 -7.35 -0.43 -9.50
N ASP A 59 -8.15 -0.64 -10.55
CA ASP A 59 -7.68 -0.48 -11.94
C ASP A 59 -7.43 0.99 -12.31
N ASP A 60 -6.54 1.23 -13.30
CA ASP A 60 -6.12 2.56 -13.73
C ASP A 60 -7.29 3.39 -14.27
N ARG A 61 -8.39 2.74 -14.72
CA ARG A 61 -9.62 3.43 -15.13
C ARG A 61 -10.23 4.30 -14.03
N TYR A 62 -10.09 3.92 -12.75
CA TYR A 62 -10.58 4.71 -11.62
C TYR A 62 -9.58 5.77 -11.14
N LEU A 63 -8.34 5.73 -11.64
CA LEU A 63 -7.21 6.57 -11.21
C LEU A 63 -6.83 7.64 -12.24
N GLN A 64 -7.64 7.84 -13.28
CA GLN A 64 -7.31 8.78 -14.35
C GLN A 64 -7.13 10.22 -13.87
N HIS A 65 -7.82 10.60 -12.79
CA HIS A 65 -7.84 11.96 -12.24
C HIS A 65 -7.40 12.05 -10.77
N ALA A 66 -6.97 10.92 -10.18
CA ALA A 66 -6.63 10.85 -8.77
C ALA A 66 -5.61 9.74 -8.53
N SER A 67 -4.86 9.86 -7.44
CA SER A 67 -3.99 8.80 -6.94
C SER A 67 -4.51 8.30 -5.59
N VAL A 68 -4.30 7.02 -5.34
CA VAL A 68 -4.53 6.41 -4.02
C VAL A 68 -3.21 6.30 -3.26
N VAL A 69 -3.23 6.61 -1.98
CA VAL A 69 -2.06 6.52 -1.12
C VAL A 69 -1.68 5.05 -0.90
N GLY A 70 -0.38 4.77 -0.91
CA GLY A 70 0.16 3.40 -0.91
C GLY A 70 0.05 2.67 -2.26
N GLY A 71 -0.57 3.30 -3.27
CA GLY A 71 -0.74 2.73 -4.60
C GLY A 71 -1.91 1.74 -4.72
N PRO A 72 -2.16 1.22 -5.93
CA PRO A 72 -3.35 0.43 -6.27
C PRO A 72 -3.21 -1.07 -6.04
N ARG A 73 -2.09 -1.53 -5.47
CA ARG A 73 -1.79 -2.97 -5.30
C ARG A 73 -1.79 -3.40 -3.85
N GLN A 74 -2.17 -4.65 -3.61
CA GLN A 74 -2.07 -5.33 -2.32
C GLN A 74 -1.05 -6.47 -2.42
N ASP A 75 0.00 -6.41 -1.62
CA ASP A 75 0.91 -7.55 -1.46
C ASP A 75 0.21 -8.63 -0.61
N LEU A 76 0.32 -9.90 -1.03
CA LEU A 76 -0.57 -10.94 -0.49
C LEU A 76 0.04 -11.78 0.64
N LEU A 77 1.37 -12.01 0.64
CA LEU A 77 2.04 -12.88 1.61
C LEU A 77 2.59 -12.09 2.80
N THR A 78 2.85 -12.79 3.91
CA THR A 78 3.56 -12.25 5.08
C THR A 78 4.77 -13.13 5.44
N PRO A 79 6.00 -12.60 5.43
CA PRO A 79 6.38 -11.27 4.93
C PRO A 79 6.13 -11.16 3.43
N ALA A 80 5.76 -9.96 2.96
CA ALA A 80 5.48 -9.73 1.55
C ALA A 80 6.73 -9.92 0.66
N VAL A 81 7.86 -9.38 1.12
CA VAL A 81 9.14 -9.42 0.40
C VAL A 81 9.93 -10.66 0.81
N ALA A 82 10.30 -11.46 -0.18
CA ALA A 82 11.09 -12.66 -0.08
C ALA A 82 10.58 -13.61 1.03
N PRO A 83 9.29 -14.04 0.97
CA PRO A 83 8.79 -15.06 1.89
C PRO A 83 9.58 -16.37 1.72
N PRO A 84 9.54 -17.25 2.73
CA PRO A 84 10.30 -18.50 2.70
C PRO A 84 9.87 -19.41 1.53
N VAL A 85 10.81 -20.22 1.04
CA VAL A 85 10.56 -21.32 0.10
C VAL A 85 11.21 -22.60 0.60
N TYR A 86 10.74 -23.74 0.07
CA TYR A 86 11.03 -25.06 0.60
C TYR A 86 11.59 -25.98 -0.50
N PRO A 87 12.85 -25.75 -0.95
CA PRO A 87 13.48 -26.53 -1.99
C PRO A 87 13.91 -27.93 -1.53
N ARG A 88 14.00 -28.85 -2.50
CA ARG A 88 14.61 -30.17 -2.32
C ARG A 88 16.06 -30.25 -2.82
N SER A 89 16.47 -29.36 -3.71
CA SER A 89 17.83 -29.33 -4.26
C SER A 89 18.84 -28.83 -3.23
N ARG A 90 20.10 -29.26 -3.39
CA ARG A 90 21.22 -28.62 -2.70
C ARG A 90 21.46 -27.25 -3.32
N ILE A 91 21.49 -26.22 -2.48
CA ILE A 91 21.71 -24.84 -2.91
C ILE A 91 23.14 -24.70 -3.45
N VAL A 92 23.25 -24.11 -4.64
CA VAL A 92 24.51 -23.79 -5.30
C VAL A 92 24.97 -22.40 -4.83
N GLU A 93 26.27 -22.23 -4.59
CA GLU A 93 26.86 -20.94 -4.20
C GLU A 93 26.48 -19.82 -5.18
N ARG A 94 26.14 -18.65 -4.63
CA ARG A 94 25.73 -17.44 -5.37
C ARG A 94 26.65 -16.28 -5.10
N PHE A 95 26.65 -15.33 -6.04
CA PHE A 95 27.53 -14.16 -5.99
C PHE A 95 26.89 -12.92 -5.34
N ASN A 96 25.56 -12.76 -5.42
CA ASN A 96 24.92 -11.47 -5.09
C ASN A 96 23.91 -11.48 -3.92
N ASP A 97 23.45 -12.65 -3.44
CA ASP A 97 22.35 -12.71 -2.46
C ASP A 97 22.52 -13.84 -1.41
N LEU A 98 23.64 -13.85 -0.68
CA LEU A 98 23.91 -14.87 0.36
C LEU A 98 22.87 -14.84 1.51
N TYR A 99 22.20 -13.71 1.74
CA TYR A 99 21.15 -13.55 2.76
C TYR A 99 19.78 -14.11 2.35
N ALA A 100 19.61 -14.52 1.08
CA ALA A 100 18.33 -14.93 0.52
C ALA A 100 18.14 -16.45 0.44
N LEU A 101 18.88 -17.20 1.27
CA LEU A 101 18.77 -18.65 1.39
C LEU A 101 17.33 -19.06 1.70
N ASN A 102 16.76 -19.96 0.89
CA ASN A 102 15.39 -20.49 1.07
C ASN A 102 14.34 -19.38 1.13
N ARG A 103 14.49 -18.34 0.30
CA ARG A 103 13.49 -17.28 0.12
C ARG A 103 13.24 -17.01 -1.36
N PHE A 104 12.05 -16.50 -1.69
CA PHE A 104 11.79 -16.04 -3.05
C PHE A 104 12.76 -14.94 -3.48
N THR A 105 13.43 -15.15 -4.61
CA THR A 105 14.38 -14.19 -5.20
C THR A 105 14.25 -14.07 -6.71
N SER A 106 13.44 -14.93 -7.33
CA SER A 106 13.27 -15.02 -8.77
C SER A 106 11.85 -15.38 -9.15
N ALA A 107 10.89 -15.01 -8.30
CA ALA A 107 9.51 -15.37 -8.49
C ALA A 107 9.06 -14.94 -9.89
N CYS A 108 8.40 -15.83 -10.60
CA CYS A 108 7.85 -15.56 -11.93
C CYS A 108 6.63 -16.44 -12.20
N SER A 109 5.86 -16.08 -13.23
CA SER A 109 4.71 -16.85 -13.69
C SER A 109 3.68 -17.15 -12.60
N ALA A 110 3.31 -16.15 -11.79
CA ALA A 110 2.22 -16.29 -10.84
C ALA A 110 0.87 -16.47 -11.57
N ILE A 111 0.20 -17.61 -11.40
CA ILE A 111 -1.12 -17.89 -11.99
C ILE A 111 -2.10 -18.41 -10.94
N VAL A 112 -3.36 -18.02 -11.05
CA VAL A 112 -4.46 -18.67 -10.32
C VAL A 112 -4.80 -19.99 -11.02
N ILE A 113 -4.93 -21.06 -10.24
CA ILE A 113 -5.30 -22.39 -10.73
C ILE A 113 -6.77 -22.38 -11.16
N ARG A 114 -7.04 -22.77 -12.39
CA ARG A 114 -8.41 -22.80 -12.97
C ARG A 114 -8.71 -24.11 -13.70
N VAL A 115 -8.03 -25.20 -13.34
CA VAL A 115 -8.13 -26.49 -14.01
C VAL A 115 -8.44 -27.62 -13.02
N PRO A 116 -9.34 -28.56 -13.39
CA PRO A 116 -9.87 -29.57 -12.46
C PRO A 116 -8.84 -30.64 -12.07
N GLY A 117 -7.76 -30.81 -12.83
CA GLY A 117 -6.75 -31.83 -12.61
C GLY A 117 -5.81 -31.56 -11.45
N VAL A 118 -5.79 -30.34 -10.90
CA VAL A 118 -4.96 -29.97 -9.72
C VAL A 118 -5.74 -29.24 -8.62
N ASN A 119 -6.93 -28.72 -8.93
CA ASN A 119 -7.86 -28.18 -7.94
C ASN A 119 -9.25 -28.80 -8.15
N ARG A 120 -9.77 -29.46 -7.12
CA ARG A 120 -11.10 -30.11 -7.13
C ARG A 120 -12.16 -29.30 -6.39
N ASP A 121 -11.75 -28.29 -5.64
CA ASP A 121 -12.62 -27.46 -4.84
C ASP A 121 -12.83 -26.12 -5.56
N PRO A 122 -14.03 -25.88 -6.13
CA PRO A 122 -14.32 -24.64 -6.85
C PRO A 122 -14.38 -23.41 -5.92
N ASP A 123 -14.47 -23.61 -4.61
CA ASP A 123 -14.52 -22.53 -3.62
C ASP A 123 -13.13 -22.19 -3.08
N ARG A 124 -12.17 -23.11 -3.20
CA ARG A 124 -10.77 -22.86 -2.85
C ARG A 124 -10.04 -22.17 -4.01
N THR A 125 -9.53 -20.97 -3.75
CA THR A 125 -8.71 -20.24 -4.71
C THR A 125 -7.24 -20.45 -4.38
N GLU A 126 -6.47 -20.97 -5.34
CA GLU A 126 -5.05 -21.24 -5.16
C GLU A 126 -4.26 -20.73 -6.36
N ALA A 127 -2.99 -20.42 -6.12
CA ALA A 127 -2.06 -19.95 -7.12
C ALA A 127 -0.79 -20.79 -7.16
N LEU A 128 -0.12 -20.78 -8.30
CA LEU A 128 1.21 -21.36 -8.51
C LEU A 128 2.19 -20.26 -8.88
N VAL A 129 3.39 -20.31 -8.30
CA VAL A 129 4.47 -19.34 -8.56
C VAL A 129 5.78 -20.08 -8.78
N CYS A 130 6.45 -19.83 -9.90
CA CYS A 130 7.77 -20.41 -10.18
C CYS A 130 8.85 -19.68 -9.39
N GLU A 131 9.80 -20.42 -8.81
CA GLU A 131 11.04 -19.91 -8.21
C GLU A 131 12.22 -20.69 -8.81
N PRO A 132 12.71 -20.28 -10.00
CA PRO A 132 13.74 -21.01 -10.73
C PRO A 132 15.07 -21.09 -10.00
N VAL A 133 15.41 -20.09 -9.20
CA VAL A 133 16.63 -20.06 -8.36
C VAL A 133 16.69 -21.26 -7.42
N HIS A 134 15.57 -21.59 -6.78
CA HIS A 134 15.42 -22.70 -5.84
C HIS A 134 14.83 -23.96 -6.48
N ASN A 135 14.82 -24.04 -7.81
CA ASN A 135 14.44 -25.23 -8.58
C ASN A 135 13.01 -25.73 -8.32
N LEU A 136 12.07 -24.83 -8.01
CA LEU A 136 10.74 -25.20 -7.52
C LEU A 136 9.59 -24.35 -8.11
N VAL A 137 8.37 -24.85 -7.93
CA VAL A 137 7.12 -24.09 -8.07
C VAL A 137 6.38 -24.20 -6.74
N ALA A 138 6.06 -23.07 -6.14
CA ALA A 138 5.28 -22.97 -4.92
C ALA A 138 3.78 -23.00 -5.23
N ARG A 139 2.99 -23.53 -4.29
CA ARG A 139 1.53 -23.42 -4.28
C ARG A 139 1.13 -22.56 -3.10
N ILE A 140 0.30 -21.57 -3.38
CA ILE A 140 -0.10 -20.54 -2.42
C ILE A 140 -1.63 -20.53 -2.38
N GLU A 141 -2.20 -20.49 -1.19
CA GLU A 141 -3.65 -20.40 -1.01
C GLU A 141 -4.07 -18.94 -0.91
N LEU A 142 -5.07 -18.55 -1.71
CA LEU A 142 -5.64 -17.21 -1.72
C LEU A 142 -6.94 -17.20 -0.92
N GLN A 143 -7.02 -16.31 0.06
CA GLN A 143 -8.17 -16.16 0.94
C GLN A 143 -8.67 -14.72 0.89
N GLN A 144 -9.99 -14.54 0.78
CA GLN A 144 -10.60 -13.23 0.87
C GLN A 144 -10.44 -12.69 2.30
N ALA A 145 -9.81 -11.52 2.45
CA ALA A 145 -9.62 -10.82 3.71
C ALA A 145 -10.08 -9.37 3.53
N GLY A 146 -11.28 -9.07 4.02
CA GLY A 146 -11.93 -7.80 3.73
C GLY A 146 -12.32 -7.71 2.25
N SER A 147 -12.05 -6.56 1.63
CA SER A 147 -12.31 -6.32 0.20
C SER A 147 -11.23 -6.86 -0.74
N VAL A 148 -10.12 -7.38 -0.22
CA VAL A 148 -8.96 -7.87 -1.00
C VAL A 148 -8.60 -9.32 -0.67
N PHE A 149 -7.65 -9.89 -1.42
CA PHE A 149 -7.05 -11.17 -1.06
C PHE A 149 -5.87 -11.02 -0.09
N THR A 150 -5.67 -12.04 0.71
CA THR A 150 -4.40 -12.38 1.36
C THR A 150 -3.98 -13.78 0.93
N ALA A 151 -2.73 -14.13 1.18
CA ALA A 151 -2.17 -15.38 0.75
C ALA A 151 -1.40 -16.08 1.86
N THR A 152 -1.59 -17.38 1.98
CA THR A 152 -0.81 -18.25 2.86
C THR A 152 0.04 -19.20 2.03
N HIS A 153 1.26 -19.42 2.51
CA HIS A 153 2.22 -20.32 1.89
C HIS A 153 2.83 -21.19 2.98
N GLU A 154 2.53 -22.48 2.91
CA GLU A 154 3.09 -23.50 3.77
C GLU A 154 3.58 -24.66 2.89
N PRO A 155 4.67 -25.34 3.27
CA PRO A 155 5.10 -26.52 2.54
C PRO A 155 4.10 -27.65 2.73
N ASP A 156 4.20 -28.66 1.88
CA ASP A 156 3.41 -29.89 2.04
C ASP A 156 3.80 -30.69 3.30
N ALA A 157 3.12 -31.82 3.51
CA ALA A 157 3.41 -32.72 4.63
C ALA A 157 4.84 -33.30 4.60
N GLU A 158 5.49 -33.32 3.43
CA GLU A 158 6.89 -33.74 3.27
C GLU A 158 7.89 -32.57 3.44
N GLN A 159 7.40 -31.38 3.78
CA GLN A 159 8.15 -30.14 3.96
C GLN A 159 8.76 -29.57 2.67
N PHE A 160 8.13 -29.83 1.52
CA PHE A 160 8.54 -29.29 0.23
C PHE A 160 7.46 -28.43 -0.43
N ASP A 161 7.90 -27.58 -1.36
CA ASP A 161 6.99 -26.88 -2.27
C ASP A 161 6.35 -27.83 -3.30
N PHE A 162 5.23 -27.37 -3.88
CA PHE A 162 4.35 -28.14 -4.77
C PHE A 162 5.07 -28.93 -5.87
N PHE A 163 6.06 -28.32 -6.53
CA PHE A 163 6.97 -29.02 -7.42
C PHE A 163 8.39 -28.68 -7.02
N THR A 164 9.21 -29.68 -6.71
CA THR A 164 10.62 -29.51 -6.39
C THR A 164 11.49 -30.49 -7.18
N SER A 165 12.67 -30.03 -7.58
CA SER A 165 13.66 -30.86 -8.28
C SER A 165 14.92 -31.02 -7.44
N ILE A 166 15.52 -32.22 -7.46
CA ILE A 166 16.88 -32.46 -6.92
C ILE A 166 17.98 -32.10 -7.93
N ASP A 167 17.63 -32.00 -9.21
CA ASP A 167 18.55 -31.55 -10.26
C ASP A 167 18.77 -30.03 -10.12
N PRO A 168 20.01 -29.58 -9.82
CA PRO A 168 20.30 -28.17 -9.60
C PRO A 168 20.19 -27.33 -10.88
N TRP A 169 20.03 -27.95 -12.06
CA TRP A 169 19.84 -27.24 -13.33
C TRP A 169 18.35 -26.98 -13.63
N SER A 170 17.41 -27.48 -12.82
CA SER A 170 15.98 -27.24 -13.00
C SER A 170 15.60 -25.78 -12.79
N ARG A 171 15.09 -25.10 -13.81
CA ARG A 171 14.64 -23.71 -13.76
C ARG A 171 13.20 -23.65 -14.27
N PRO A 172 12.20 -24.00 -13.45
CA PRO A 172 10.81 -23.74 -13.79
C PRO A 172 10.63 -22.23 -13.99
N VAL A 173 10.18 -21.83 -15.18
CA VAL A 173 10.04 -20.41 -15.57
C VAL A 173 8.62 -20.09 -16.03
N ARG A 174 7.77 -21.10 -16.23
CA ARG A 174 6.38 -20.89 -16.59
C ARG A 174 5.49 -22.02 -16.08
N VAL A 175 4.36 -21.64 -15.51
CA VAL A 175 3.23 -22.52 -15.21
C VAL A 175 2.04 -22.12 -16.08
N ILE A 176 1.27 -23.10 -16.55
CA ILE A 176 0.15 -22.87 -17.48
C ILE A 176 -1.03 -23.74 -17.04
N ASN A 177 -2.21 -23.11 -16.91
CA ASN A 177 -3.48 -23.83 -16.89
C ASN A 177 -3.71 -24.46 -18.27
N ALA A 178 -3.70 -25.80 -18.36
CA ALA A 178 -3.70 -26.48 -19.65
C ALA A 178 -5.11 -26.89 -20.12
N PRO A 179 -5.35 -26.91 -21.44
CA PRO A 179 -6.64 -27.33 -22.01
C PRO A 179 -7.03 -28.79 -21.76
N ASP A 180 -6.09 -29.65 -21.37
CA ASP A 180 -6.36 -31.03 -20.95
C ASP A 180 -6.76 -31.15 -19.46
N GLY A 181 -6.90 -30.00 -18.80
CA GLY A 181 -7.31 -29.85 -17.40
C GLY A 181 -6.18 -30.08 -16.41
N THR A 182 -4.94 -30.17 -16.88
CA THR A 182 -3.74 -30.29 -16.03
C THR A 182 -3.02 -28.95 -15.88
N VAL A 183 -1.95 -28.91 -15.10
CA VAL A 183 -0.98 -27.80 -15.13
C VAL A 183 0.27 -28.23 -15.89
N TRP A 184 0.76 -27.37 -16.78
CA TRP A 184 2.06 -27.56 -17.42
C TRP A 184 3.13 -26.68 -16.78
N ILE A 185 4.27 -27.27 -16.43
CA ILE A 185 5.45 -26.56 -15.92
C ILE A 185 6.54 -26.60 -16.99
N VAL A 186 6.94 -25.44 -17.49
CA VAL A 186 8.03 -25.27 -18.44
C VAL A 186 9.30 -24.95 -17.67
N ASP A 187 10.31 -25.79 -17.86
CA ASP A 187 11.62 -25.68 -17.25
C ASP A 187 12.67 -25.48 -18.34
N MET A 188 13.38 -24.36 -18.27
CA MET A 188 14.36 -23.96 -19.29
C MET A 188 15.73 -24.65 -19.16
N VAL A 189 15.94 -25.44 -18.09
CA VAL A 189 17.17 -26.21 -17.79
C VAL A 189 18.46 -25.40 -17.91
N ARG A 190 18.94 -24.86 -16.79
CA ARG A 190 20.10 -23.97 -16.77
C ARG A 190 21.01 -24.15 -15.57
N ARG A 191 22.33 -24.27 -15.83
CA ARG A 191 23.34 -24.24 -14.77
C ARG A 191 23.44 -22.86 -14.11
N VAL A 192 23.72 -21.83 -14.92
CA VAL A 192 23.87 -20.43 -14.47
C VAL A 192 22.62 -19.65 -14.84
N ILE A 193 21.90 -19.13 -13.84
CA ILE A 193 20.66 -18.37 -14.05
C ILE A 193 20.93 -16.87 -14.15
N GLU A 194 21.98 -16.38 -13.49
CA GLU A 194 22.34 -14.97 -13.44
C GLU A 194 22.75 -14.44 -14.82
N HIS A 195 22.37 -13.19 -15.09
CA HIS A 195 22.87 -12.49 -16.26
C HIS A 195 24.40 -12.26 -16.12
N PRO A 196 25.20 -12.42 -17.19
CA PRO A 196 26.66 -12.30 -17.13
C PRO A 196 27.17 -11.01 -16.49
N GLU A 197 26.49 -9.89 -16.73
CA GLU A 197 26.83 -8.56 -16.17
C GLU A 197 26.89 -8.55 -14.63
N TRP A 198 26.14 -9.43 -13.99
CA TRP A 198 26.07 -9.55 -12.53
C TRP A 198 27.04 -10.59 -11.95
N ILE A 199 27.88 -11.21 -12.79
CA ILE A 199 28.86 -12.22 -12.39
C ILE A 199 30.25 -11.58 -12.49
N PRO A 200 31.10 -11.61 -11.44
CA PRO A 200 32.45 -11.06 -11.53
C PRO A 200 33.27 -11.72 -12.65
N THR A 201 34.09 -10.95 -13.37
CA THR A 201 34.84 -11.42 -14.55
C THR A 201 35.66 -12.69 -14.27
N ALA A 202 36.31 -12.77 -13.11
CA ALA A 202 37.10 -13.94 -12.69
C ALA A 202 36.29 -15.25 -12.61
N TRP A 203 34.98 -15.15 -12.40
CA TRP A 203 34.06 -16.30 -12.39
C TRP A 203 33.49 -16.60 -13.76
N GLN A 204 33.25 -15.58 -14.59
CA GLN A 204 32.80 -15.78 -15.98
C GLN A 204 33.81 -16.62 -16.78
N GLU A 205 35.11 -16.42 -16.56
CA GLU A 205 36.17 -17.19 -17.22
C GLU A 205 36.19 -18.69 -16.82
N ARG A 206 35.59 -19.04 -15.69
CA ARG A 206 35.59 -20.41 -15.12
C ARG A 206 34.28 -21.16 -15.38
N LEU A 207 33.25 -20.48 -15.85
CA LEU A 207 31.90 -21.01 -16.00
C LEU A 207 31.46 -20.94 -17.46
N ASP A 208 30.91 -22.03 -17.99
CA ASP A 208 30.11 -21.96 -19.20
C ASP A 208 28.73 -21.36 -18.87
N LEU A 209 28.61 -20.05 -19.08
CA LEU A 209 27.37 -19.28 -18.89
C LEU A 209 26.24 -19.75 -19.81
N ARG A 210 26.55 -20.56 -20.83
CA ARG A 210 25.59 -21.15 -21.78
C ARG A 210 25.28 -22.63 -21.56
N SER A 211 25.73 -23.22 -20.46
CA SER A 211 25.37 -24.59 -20.09
C SER A 211 23.85 -24.78 -19.97
N GLY A 212 23.30 -25.71 -20.75
CA GLY A 212 21.88 -26.06 -20.76
C GLY A 212 21.00 -25.33 -21.78
N SER A 213 21.51 -24.37 -22.59
CA SER A 213 20.62 -23.54 -23.45
C SER A 213 19.97 -24.27 -24.62
N GLN A 214 20.33 -25.54 -24.83
CA GLN A 214 19.74 -26.42 -25.83
C GLN A 214 18.81 -27.47 -25.20
N LEU A 215 18.60 -27.39 -23.89
CA LEU A 215 17.78 -28.30 -23.12
C LEU A 215 16.49 -27.58 -22.69
N GLY A 216 15.48 -28.37 -22.37
CA GLY A 216 14.21 -27.90 -21.85
C GLY A 216 13.36 -29.09 -21.42
N ARG A 217 12.50 -28.88 -20.43
CA ARG A 217 11.55 -29.88 -19.94
C ARG A 217 10.16 -29.27 -19.86
N VAL A 218 9.15 -30.08 -20.16
CA VAL A 218 7.74 -29.73 -19.91
C VAL A 218 7.17 -30.84 -19.04
N TYR A 219 6.78 -30.49 -17.82
CA TYR A 219 6.07 -31.39 -16.92
C TYR A 219 4.58 -31.17 -17.06
N ARG A 220 3.83 -32.26 -17.05
CA ARG A 220 2.37 -32.24 -16.95
C ARG A 220 1.96 -32.77 -15.59
N VAL A 221 1.29 -31.94 -14.79
CA VAL A 221 0.98 -32.20 -13.38
C VAL A 221 -0.52 -32.31 -13.18
N CYS A 222 -0.97 -33.39 -12.55
CA CYS A 222 -2.35 -33.63 -12.16
C CYS A 222 -2.41 -34.68 -11.04
N TYR A 223 -3.56 -34.81 -10.38
CA TYR A 223 -3.83 -35.93 -9.47
C TYR A 223 -3.70 -37.26 -10.21
N SER A 224 -3.22 -38.30 -9.51
CA SER A 224 -2.94 -39.61 -10.11
C SER A 224 -4.17 -40.33 -10.69
N ASP A 225 -5.35 -40.01 -10.16
CA ASP A 225 -6.66 -40.51 -10.58
C ASP A 225 -7.35 -39.58 -11.60
N TYR A 226 -6.78 -38.40 -11.90
CA TYR A 226 -7.33 -37.51 -12.91
C TYR A 226 -7.02 -38.00 -14.32
N GLN A 227 -8.04 -38.08 -15.17
CA GLN A 227 -7.90 -38.45 -16.58
C GLN A 227 -7.80 -37.20 -17.44
N ALA A 228 -6.60 -36.90 -17.92
CA ALA A 228 -6.38 -35.78 -18.82
C ALA A 228 -7.07 -36.01 -20.17
N GLU A 229 -7.90 -35.06 -20.58
CA GLU A 229 -8.63 -35.12 -21.84
C GLU A 229 -7.95 -34.24 -22.89
N PRO A 230 -7.36 -34.80 -23.96
CA PRO A 230 -6.72 -34.01 -24.99
C PRO A 230 -7.68 -32.97 -25.58
N MET A 231 -7.20 -31.74 -25.73
CA MET A 231 -7.99 -30.71 -26.39
C MET A 231 -8.15 -31.04 -27.88
N LYS A 232 -9.38 -30.89 -28.37
CA LYS A 232 -9.71 -30.90 -29.79
C LYS A 232 -9.71 -29.46 -30.32
N ALA A 233 -9.29 -29.27 -31.56
CA ALA A 233 -9.43 -27.97 -32.22
C ALA A 233 -10.90 -27.51 -32.17
N LEU A 234 -11.12 -26.22 -31.90
CA LEU A 234 -12.43 -25.59 -31.94
C LEU A 234 -12.73 -25.22 -33.41
N ALA A 235 -13.15 -26.21 -34.19
CA ALA A 235 -13.37 -26.10 -35.62
C ALA A 235 -14.80 -25.67 -35.98
N ASP A 236 -15.75 -25.80 -35.05
CA ASP A 236 -17.14 -25.41 -35.24
C ASP A 236 -17.77 -24.74 -34.01
N ASN A 237 -18.90 -24.08 -34.25
CA ASN A 237 -19.69 -23.35 -33.26
C ASN A 237 -20.14 -24.23 -32.07
N ARG A 238 -20.41 -25.52 -32.30
CA ARG A 238 -20.80 -26.44 -31.22
C ARG A 238 -19.64 -26.67 -30.27
N GLN A 239 -18.43 -26.84 -30.79
CA GLN A 239 -17.22 -27.03 -30.00
C GLN A 239 -16.86 -25.78 -29.20
N ILE A 240 -17.06 -24.58 -29.77
CA ILE A 240 -16.90 -23.31 -29.04
C ILE A 240 -17.82 -23.27 -27.83
N LEU A 241 -19.12 -23.56 -28.01
CA LEU A 241 -20.09 -23.57 -26.90
C LEU A 241 -19.76 -24.63 -25.84
N GLN A 242 -19.38 -25.84 -26.25
CA GLN A 242 -18.96 -26.90 -25.31
C GLN A 242 -17.74 -26.49 -24.49
N ALA A 243 -16.75 -25.84 -25.11
CA ALA A 243 -15.56 -25.37 -24.42
C ALA A 243 -15.86 -24.19 -23.49
N LEU A 244 -16.76 -23.28 -23.89
CA LEU A 244 -17.21 -22.15 -23.06
C LEU A 244 -17.97 -22.62 -21.81
N ALA A 245 -18.72 -23.72 -21.92
CA ALA A 245 -19.45 -24.35 -20.81
C ALA A 245 -18.59 -25.25 -19.91
N SER A 246 -17.30 -25.42 -20.21
CA SER A 246 -16.41 -26.31 -19.45
C SER A 246 -16.08 -25.74 -18.06
N ASP A 247 -15.92 -26.63 -17.09
CA ASP A 247 -15.31 -26.35 -15.77
C ASP A 247 -13.81 -25.96 -15.87
N ASN A 248 -13.11 -26.39 -16.92
CA ASN A 248 -11.74 -26.01 -17.22
C ASN A 248 -11.63 -24.57 -17.76
N GLY A 249 -11.04 -23.67 -16.96
CA GLY A 249 -10.83 -22.28 -17.33
C GLY A 249 -9.96 -22.05 -18.57
N ALA A 250 -9.00 -22.93 -18.85
CA ALA A 250 -8.18 -22.85 -20.06
C ALA A 250 -9.00 -23.14 -21.33
N ARG A 251 -9.96 -24.07 -21.26
CA ARG A 251 -10.90 -24.33 -22.37
C ARG A 251 -11.82 -23.13 -22.59
N ARG A 252 -12.30 -22.49 -21.51
CA ARG A 252 -13.11 -21.27 -21.60
C ARG A 252 -12.35 -20.10 -22.23
N ASP A 253 -11.09 -19.88 -21.82
CA ASP A 253 -10.28 -18.81 -22.43
C ASP A 253 -10.05 -19.05 -23.94
N LEU A 254 -9.83 -20.30 -24.37
CA LEU A 254 -9.70 -20.64 -25.78
C LEU A 254 -11.01 -20.53 -26.55
N ALA A 255 -12.15 -20.85 -25.92
CA ALA A 255 -13.47 -20.63 -26.50
C ALA A 255 -13.76 -19.14 -26.69
N LEU A 256 -13.39 -18.30 -25.71
CA LEU A 256 -13.50 -16.84 -25.81
C LEU A 256 -12.60 -16.29 -26.92
N GLN A 257 -11.36 -16.76 -27.00
CA GLN A 257 -10.46 -16.39 -28.09
C GLN A 257 -11.06 -16.76 -29.46
N ALA A 258 -11.57 -17.98 -29.61
CA ALA A 258 -12.20 -18.42 -30.85
C ALA A 258 -13.44 -17.59 -31.20
N LEU A 259 -14.28 -17.28 -30.22
CA LEU A 259 -15.46 -16.43 -30.40
C LEU A 259 -15.08 -15.01 -30.86
N ILE A 260 -14.06 -14.40 -30.25
CA ILE A 260 -13.58 -13.04 -30.58
C ILE A 260 -12.95 -12.99 -31.97
N GLN A 261 -12.18 -14.01 -32.34
CA GLN A 261 -11.49 -14.06 -33.63
C GLN A 261 -12.39 -14.45 -34.80
N ALA A 262 -13.56 -15.03 -34.53
CA ALA A 262 -14.51 -15.42 -35.56
C ALA A 262 -15.26 -14.22 -36.15
N ASP A 263 -15.47 -14.26 -37.47
CA ASP A 263 -16.28 -13.29 -38.21
C ASP A 263 -17.69 -13.23 -37.63
N GLU A 264 -18.27 -12.03 -37.52
CA GLU A 264 -19.57 -11.81 -36.87
C GLU A 264 -20.67 -12.74 -37.40
N ASP A 265 -20.81 -12.80 -38.73
CA ASP A 265 -21.82 -13.63 -39.40
C ASP A 265 -21.69 -15.13 -39.07
N SER A 266 -20.46 -15.59 -38.78
CA SER A 266 -20.20 -17.00 -38.50
C SER A 266 -20.65 -17.41 -37.09
N VAL A 267 -20.70 -16.48 -36.15
CA VAL A 267 -21.00 -16.75 -34.73
C VAL A 267 -22.25 -16.05 -34.22
N ALA A 268 -22.89 -15.16 -34.98
CA ALA A 268 -24.11 -14.47 -34.58
C ALA A 268 -25.22 -15.42 -34.09
N THR A 269 -25.34 -16.60 -34.70
CA THR A 269 -26.31 -17.63 -34.29
C THR A 269 -26.06 -18.22 -32.88
N LEU A 270 -24.88 -17.99 -32.29
CA LEU A 270 -24.53 -18.45 -30.95
C LEU A 270 -25.02 -17.51 -29.85
N GLU A 271 -25.36 -16.26 -30.18
CA GLU A 271 -25.75 -15.25 -29.21
C GLU A 271 -26.79 -15.76 -28.19
N PRO A 272 -27.91 -16.41 -28.58
CA PRO A 272 -28.92 -16.84 -27.61
C PRO A 272 -28.39 -17.88 -26.63
N THR A 273 -27.53 -18.80 -27.11
CA THR A 273 -26.96 -19.86 -26.26
C THR A 273 -25.86 -19.32 -25.34
N VAL A 274 -25.04 -18.38 -25.82
CA VAL A 274 -24.06 -17.71 -24.95
C VAL A 274 -24.78 -16.91 -23.86
N ARG A 275 -25.89 -16.26 -24.19
CA ARG A 275 -26.74 -15.54 -23.23
C ARG A 275 -27.38 -16.47 -22.21
N GLU A 276 -27.88 -17.63 -22.64
CA GLU A 276 -28.38 -18.67 -21.73
C GLU A 276 -27.30 -19.15 -20.74
N LEU A 277 -26.07 -19.37 -21.22
CA LEU A 277 -24.95 -19.72 -20.36
C LEU A 277 -24.62 -18.61 -19.34
N ALA A 278 -24.68 -17.34 -19.76
CA ALA A 278 -24.44 -16.19 -18.88
C ALA A 278 -25.49 -16.09 -17.76
N ASN A 279 -26.76 -16.27 -18.11
CA ASN A 279 -27.87 -16.00 -17.20
C ASN A 279 -28.21 -17.18 -16.28
N SER A 280 -28.04 -18.42 -16.75
CA SER A 280 -28.66 -19.60 -16.11
C SER A 280 -27.71 -20.75 -15.77
N HIS A 281 -26.45 -20.72 -16.18
CA HIS A 281 -25.55 -21.86 -15.95
C HIS A 281 -25.21 -22.06 -14.45
N GLY A 282 -25.19 -23.30 -13.97
CA GLY A 282 -25.00 -23.58 -12.54
C GLY A 282 -23.63 -23.20 -11.95
N GLN A 283 -22.61 -23.06 -12.80
CA GLN A 283 -21.27 -22.63 -12.38
C GLN A 283 -21.03 -21.13 -12.65
N ALA A 284 -20.73 -20.37 -11.61
CA ALA A 284 -20.46 -18.93 -11.69
C ALA A 284 -19.30 -18.59 -12.63
N ALA A 285 -18.25 -19.40 -12.68
CA ALA A 285 -17.10 -19.18 -13.57
C ALA A 285 -17.45 -19.32 -15.06
N VAL A 286 -18.43 -20.18 -15.40
CA VAL A 286 -18.97 -20.31 -16.76
C VAL A 286 -19.80 -19.07 -17.10
N ARG A 287 -20.69 -18.65 -16.18
CA ARG A 287 -21.49 -17.42 -16.34
C ARG A 287 -20.61 -16.20 -16.60
N ALA A 288 -19.57 -16.01 -15.77
CA ALA A 288 -18.59 -14.93 -15.92
C ALA A 288 -17.87 -14.96 -17.28
N SER A 289 -17.49 -16.16 -17.76
CA SER A 289 -16.85 -16.29 -19.08
C SER A 289 -17.84 -15.96 -20.20
N ALA A 290 -19.07 -16.46 -20.14
CA ALA A 290 -20.11 -16.17 -21.12
C ALA A 290 -20.48 -14.68 -21.18
N LEU A 291 -20.57 -13.99 -20.04
CA LEU A 291 -20.73 -12.53 -19.96
C LEU A 291 -19.59 -11.79 -20.67
N GLY A 292 -18.34 -12.24 -20.48
CA GLY A 292 -17.18 -11.72 -21.21
C GLY A 292 -17.30 -11.93 -22.73
N GLY A 293 -17.88 -13.05 -23.17
CA GLY A 293 -18.20 -13.31 -24.57
C GLY A 293 -19.25 -12.36 -25.13
N LEU A 294 -20.35 -12.15 -24.39
CA LEU A 294 -21.39 -11.17 -24.76
C LEU A 294 -20.80 -9.76 -24.89
N LEU A 295 -19.96 -9.34 -23.94
CA LEU A 295 -19.30 -8.05 -23.98
C LEU A 295 -18.39 -7.92 -25.21
N ALA A 296 -17.51 -8.89 -25.44
CA ALA A 296 -16.52 -8.82 -26.51
C ALA A 296 -17.14 -8.83 -27.92
N LYS A 297 -18.32 -9.44 -28.08
CA LYS A 297 -19.10 -9.44 -29.33
C LYS A 297 -20.14 -8.31 -29.42
N ALA A 298 -20.17 -7.40 -28.44
CA ALA A 298 -21.17 -6.34 -28.33
C ALA A 298 -22.62 -6.85 -28.30
N TRP A 299 -22.84 -8.07 -27.80
CA TRP A 299 -24.15 -8.68 -27.56
C TRP A 299 -24.69 -8.41 -26.15
N LEU A 300 -23.87 -7.88 -25.24
CA LEU A 300 -24.27 -7.57 -23.87
C LEU A 300 -25.37 -6.49 -23.85
N THR A 301 -26.40 -6.70 -23.04
CA THR A 301 -27.53 -5.79 -22.87
C THR A 301 -27.67 -5.37 -21.39
N PRO A 302 -28.38 -4.27 -21.09
CA PRO A 302 -28.69 -3.89 -19.71
C PRO A 302 -29.40 -5.00 -18.92
N ASP A 303 -30.29 -5.77 -19.56
CA ASP A 303 -31.04 -6.85 -18.90
C ASP A 303 -30.14 -7.99 -18.42
N ASP A 304 -29.07 -8.31 -19.14
CA ASP A 304 -28.10 -9.32 -18.68
C ASP A 304 -27.34 -8.83 -17.44
N VAL A 305 -27.03 -7.52 -17.40
CA VAL A 305 -26.36 -6.91 -16.25
C VAL A 305 -27.29 -6.89 -15.05
N VAL A 306 -28.57 -6.51 -15.23
CA VAL A 306 -29.60 -6.59 -14.18
C VAL A 306 -29.73 -8.02 -13.65
N ALA A 307 -29.83 -9.02 -14.52
CA ALA A 307 -29.88 -10.43 -14.12
C ALA A 307 -28.62 -10.90 -13.37
N THR A 308 -27.45 -10.36 -13.75
CA THR A 308 -26.18 -10.65 -13.09
C THR A 308 -26.10 -10.02 -11.70
N LEU A 309 -26.51 -8.74 -11.57
CA LEU A 309 -26.57 -8.02 -10.30
C LEU A 309 -27.55 -8.67 -9.32
N ALA A 310 -28.63 -9.29 -9.80
CA ALA A 310 -29.59 -10.02 -8.97
C ALA A 310 -29.04 -11.33 -8.35
N SER A 311 -27.86 -11.81 -8.77
CA SER A 311 -27.24 -13.02 -8.22
C SER A 311 -26.82 -12.85 -6.75
N ASP A 312 -27.03 -13.87 -5.92
CA ASP A 312 -26.51 -13.92 -4.54
C ASP A 312 -25.02 -14.32 -4.46
N ASP A 313 -24.45 -14.83 -5.56
CA ASP A 313 -23.00 -15.01 -5.67
C ASP A 313 -22.31 -13.64 -5.76
N ALA A 314 -21.63 -13.24 -4.67
CA ALA A 314 -20.91 -11.98 -4.56
C ALA A 314 -19.90 -11.74 -5.70
N ARG A 315 -19.28 -12.80 -6.25
CA ARG A 315 -18.32 -12.67 -7.36
C ARG A 315 -19.01 -12.25 -8.65
N LEU A 316 -20.23 -12.74 -8.87
CA LEU A 316 -21.06 -12.33 -10.01
C LEU A 316 -21.66 -10.94 -9.82
N ALA A 317 -22.14 -10.60 -8.62
CA ALA A 317 -22.62 -9.25 -8.33
C ALA A 317 -21.53 -8.19 -8.54
N ARG A 318 -20.29 -8.47 -8.06
CA ARG A 318 -19.10 -7.63 -8.30
C ARG A 318 -18.82 -7.48 -9.80
N LEU A 319 -18.82 -8.57 -10.55
CA LEU A 319 -18.64 -8.54 -12.02
C LEU A 319 -19.78 -7.75 -12.70
N GLY A 320 -21.01 -7.88 -12.23
CA GLY A 320 -22.18 -7.14 -12.72
C GLY A 320 -22.00 -5.63 -12.58
N LEU A 321 -21.44 -5.16 -11.46
CA LEU A 321 -21.13 -3.75 -11.26
C LEU A 321 -20.10 -3.25 -12.28
N GLU A 322 -19.03 -4.01 -12.52
CA GLU A 322 -18.05 -3.68 -13.56
C GLU A 322 -18.65 -3.67 -14.98
N LEU A 323 -19.59 -4.58 -15.26
CA LEU A 323 -20.28 -4.63 -16.55
C LEU A 323 -21.23 -3.44 -16.72
N ALA A 324 -21.88 -2.99 -15.64
CA ALA A 324 -22.78 -1.83 -15.66
C ALA A 324 -22.06 -0.54 -16.12
N GLU A 325 -20.76 -0.42 -15.87
CA GLU A 325 -19.94 0.73 -16.31
C GLU A 325 -19.92 0.90 -17.84
N HIS A 326 -20.12 -0.18 -18.62
CA HIS A 326 -20.21 -0.09 -20.08
C HIS A 326 -21.47 0.65 -20.55
N PHE A 327 -22.45 0.82 -19.66
CA PHE A 327 -23.70 1.53 -19.90
C PHE A 327 -23.76 2.87 -19.15
N ALA A 328 -22.63 3.41 -18.66
CA ALA A 328 -22.60 4.65 -17.87
C ALA A 328 -23.31 5.83 -18.56
N ASP A 329 -23.15 5.96 -19.88
CA ASP A 329 -23.79 7.03 -20.68
C ASP A 329 -25.29 6.75 -20.98
N LYS A 330 -25.79 5.55 -20.69
CA LYS A 330 -27.12 5.05 -21.08
C LYS A 330 -27.76 4.18 -20.00
N LEU A 331 -27.67 4.62 -18.75
CA LEU A 331 -28.26 3.93 -17.60
C LEU A 331 -29.80 3.89 -17.70
N THR A 332 -30.37 2.71 -17.92
CA THR A 332 -31.82 2.50 -17.85
C THR A 332 -32.31 2.58 -16.40
N PRO A 333 -33.58 2.95 -16.14
CA PRO A 333 -34.13 2.94 -14.78
C PRO A 333 -34.00 1.58 -14.08
N GLU A 334 -34.19 0.49 -14.81
CA GLU A 334 -34.07 -0.88 -14.30
C GLU A 334 -32.65 -1.19 -13.85
N LEU A 335 -31.64 -0.77 -14.64
CA LEU A 335 -30.24 -0.95 -14.29
C LEU A 335 -29.82 -0.08 -13.09
N GLN A 336 -30.30 1.17 -13.02
CA GLN A 336 -30.07 2.03 -11.86
C GLN A 336 -30.63 1.39 -10.58
N ASN A 337 -31.87 0.92 -10.62
CA ASN A 337 -32.50 0.21 -9.49
C ASN A 337 -31.70 -1.03 -9.08
N ALA A 338 -31.25 -1.84 -10.05
CA ALA A 338 -30.43 -3.01 -9.75
C ALA A 338 -29.08 -2.65 -9.09
N ILE A 339 -28.45 -1.55 -9.48
CA ILE A 339 -27.22 -1.06 -8.83
C ILE A 339 -27.53 -0.59 -7.39
N HIS A 340 -28.64 0.15 -7.16
CA HIS A 340 -29.05 0.53 -5.80
C HIS A 340 -29.32 -0.69 -4.91
N ASP A 341 -30.02 -1.70 -5.44
CA ASP A 341 -30.36 -2.92 -4.69
C ASP A 341 -29.12 -3.68 -4.22
N VAL A 342 -28.02 -3.66 -4.99
CA VAL A 342 -26.75 -4.27 -4.56
C VAL A 342 -26.19 -3.62 -3.30
N ALA A 343 -26.26 -2.28 -3.18
CA ALA A 343 -25.82 -1.58 -1.96
C ALA A 343 -26.68 -1.96 -0.73
N ALA A 344 -27.94 -2.32 -0.92
CA ALA A 344 -28.85 -2.71 0.16
C ALA A 344 -28.69 -4.17 0.62
N ARG A 345 -28.15 -5.06 -0.22
CA ARG A 345 -28.09 -6.52 0.01
C ARG A 345 -26.91 -7.01 0.86
N ASP A 346 -25.93 -6.15 1.14
CA ASP A 346 -24.72 -6.49 1.93
C ASP A 346 -24.06 -7.80 1.50
N LEU A 347 -23.59 -7.85 0.26
CA LEU A 347 -22.92 -9.03 -0.33
C LEU A 347 -21.42 -9.14 0.02
N GLY A 348 -20.96 -8.34 0.99
CA GLY A 348 -19.59 -8.33 1.49
C GLY A 348 -18.68 -7.24 0.89
N LEU A 349 -17.52 -7.07 1.54
CA LEU A 349 -16.63 -5.92 1.35
C LEU A 349 -16.04 -5.79 -0.07
N ALA A 350 -15.82 -6.90 -0.77
CA ALA A 350 -15.35 -6.85 -2.17
C ALA A 350 -16.42 -6.29 -3.13
N VAL A 351 -17.71 -6.53 -2.85
CA VAL A 351 -18.81 -5.95 -3.62
C VAL A 351 -18.97 -4.47 -3.30
N ASP A 352 -18.87 -4.11 -2.02
CA ASP A 352 -18.93 -2.72 -1.56
C ASP A 352 -17.80 -1.87 -2.17
N LEU A 353 -16.57 -2.38 -2.16
CA LEU A 353 -15.43 -1.74 -2.82
C LEU A 353 -15.74 -1.47 -4.30
N GLN A 354 -16.20 -2.49 -5.04
CA GLN A 354 -16.52 -2.35 -6.45
C GLN A 354 -17.69 -1.38 -6.67
N TRP A 355 -18.69 -1.39 -5.79
CA TRP A 355 -19.85 -0.50 -5.90
C TRP A 355 -19.42 0.96 -5.80
N VAL A 356 -18.57 1.29 -4.81
CA VAL A 356 -18.02 2.64 -4.65
C VAL A 356 -17.20 3.04 -5.88
N LEU A 357 -16.32 2.15 -6.38
CA LEU A 357 -15.54 2.40 -7.60
C LEU A 357 -16.43 2.64 -8.82
N THR A 358 -17.46 1.82 -9.02
CA THR A 358 -18.43 1.99 -10.11
C THR A 358 -19.15 3.33 -9.99
N ALA A 359 -19.59 3.73 -8.79
CA ALA A 359 -20.24 5.03 -8.57
C ALA A 359 -19.35 6.23 -8.97
N THR A 360 -18.01 6.13 -8.89
CA THR A 360 -17.11 7.21 -9.35
C THR A 360 -17.14 7.46 -10.87
N LEU A 361 -17.63 6.48 -11.64
CA LEU A 361 -17.73 6.55 -13.11
C LEU A 361 -19.13 6.92 -13.60
N LEU A 362 -20.17 6.79 -12.78
CA LEU A 362 -21.55 7.06 -13.17
C LEU A 362 -21.92 8.53 -12.88
N GLU A 363 -21.91 9.39 -13.89
CA GLU A 363 -22.14 10.83 -13.69
C GLU A 363 -23.59 11.17 -13.30
N ASN A 364 -24.59 10.44 -13.82
CA ASN A 364 -26.01 10.70 -13.62
C ASN A 364 -26.68 9.66 -12.70
N PHE A 365 -26.00 9.27 -11.64
CA PHE A 365 -26.46 8.25 -10.69
C PHE A 365 -26.52 8.81 -9.26
N ASP A 366 -27.70 8.71 -8.63
CA ASP A 366 -27.97 9.19 -7.26
C ASP A 366 -27.38 8.21 -6.22
N ALA A 367 -26.06 8.23 -6.09
CA ALA A 367 -25.32 7.28 -5.28
C ALA A 367 -25.40 7.55 -3.77
N GLU A 368 -25.89 8.70 -3.34
CA GLU A 368 -25.78 9.24 -1.98
C GLU A 368 -26.30 8.27 -0.92
N LEU A 369 -27.48 7.68 -1.14
CA LEU A 369 -28.06 6.70 -0.21
C LEU A 369 -27.21 5.43 -0.11
N GLY A 370 -26.77 4.89 -1.25
CA GLY A 370 -25.94 3.67 -1.29
C GLY A 370 -24.55 3.88 -0.70
N LEU A 371 -23.93 5.03 -0.98
CA LEU A 371 -22.66 5.46 -0.39
C LEU A 371 -22.77 5.59 1.12
N GLY A 372 -23.85 6.20 1.63
CA GLY A 372 -24.12 6.27 3.06
C GLY A 372 -24.25 4.89 3.71
N GLN A 373 -25.00 3.98 3.08
CA GLN A 373 -25.15 2.60 3.57
C GLN A 373 -23.82 1.84 3.60
N ILE A 374 -22.98 1.98 2.57
CA ILE A 374 -21.65 1.35 2.52
C ILE A 374 -20.71 1.99 3.55
N ALA A 375 -20.69 3.32 3.68
CA ALA A 375 -19.87 4.00 4.67
C ALA A 375 -20.23 3.56 6.10
N ALA A 376 -21.53 3.39 6.37
CA ALA A 376 -22.03 2.93 7.66
C ALA A 376 -21.56 1.52 8.05
N ARG A 377 -21.32 0.62 7.09
CA ARG A 377 -20.94 -0.79 7.36
C ARG A 377 -19.48 -1.13 7.03
N SER A 378 -18.86 -0.48 6.05
CA SER A 378 -17.58 -0.89 5.43
C SER A 378 -16.40 0.06 5.62
N SER A 379 -16.54 1.15 6.38
CA SER A 379 -15.44 2.12 6.62
C SER A 379 -14.28 1.62 7.47
N ASP A 380 -14.32 0.37 7.97
CA ASP A 380 -13.19 -0.26 8.65
C ASP A 380 -12.22 -0.94 7.64
N ASP A 381 -12.63 -1.08 6.37
CA ASP A 381 -11.81 -1.67 5.32
C ASP A 381 -10.95 -0.59 4.61
N PRO A 382 -9.61 -0.71 4.62
CA PRO A 382 -8.72 0.33 4.07
C PRO A 382 -8.92 0.59 2.58
N TRP A 383 -9.31 -0.42 1.79
CA TRP A 383 -9.49 -0.27 0.35
C TRP A 383 -10.83 0.39 0.01
N VAL A 384 -11.87 0.13 0.80
CA VAL A 384 -13.13 0.88 0.71
C VAL A 384 -12.91 2.37 1.05
N LEU A 385 -12.12 2.68 2.09
CA LEU A 385 -11.72 4.06 2.40
C LEU A 385 -10.96 4.72 1.24
N LYS A 386 -10.02 3.99 0.62
CA LYS A 386 -9.33 4.47 -0.58
C LYS A 386 -10.30 4.74 -1.74
N ALA A 387 -11.29 3.88 -1.96
CA ALA A 387 -12.29 4.09 -3.00
C ALA A 387 -13.16 5.32 -2.72
N PHE A 388 -13.58 5.56 -1.48
CA PHE A 388 -14.29 6.79 -1.12
C PHE A 388 -13.48 8.05 -1.46
N SER A 389 -12.17 8.02 -1.23
CA SER A 389 -11.29 9.16 -1.54
C SER A 389 -11.22 9.53 -3.04
N LEU A 390 -11.75 8.68 -3.92
CA LEU A 390 -11.87 8.91 -5.37
C LEU A 390 -13.18 9.58 -5.79
N LEU A 391 -14.14 9.78 -4.86
CA LEU A 391 -15.39 10.48 -5.15
C LEU A 391 -15.12 11.92 -5.58
N ARG A 392 -15.87 12.39 -6.59
CA ARG A 392 -15.70 13.72 -7.21
C ARG A 392 -16.93 14.61 -7.10
N GLN A 393 -18.09 14.03 -6.77
CA GLN A 393 -19.33 14.80 -6.68
C GLN A 393 -19.51 15.33 -5.25
N PRO A 394 -19.77 16.63 -5.05
CA PRO A 394 -19.88 17.23 -3.72
C PRO A 394 -20.91 16.56 -2.81
N LYS A 395 -22.09 16.19 -3.33
CA LYS A 395 -23.15 15.54 -2.56
C LYS A 395 -22.77 14.13 -2.11
N GLN A 396 -22.17 13.35 -3.00
CA GLN A 396 -21.64 12.02 -2.70
C GLN A 396 -20.55 12.09 -1.63
N ALA A 397 -19.62 13.05 -1.76
CA ALA A 397 -18.56 13.27 -0.79
C ALA A 397 -19.11 13.68 0.59
N LEU A 398 -20.14 14.53 0.61
CA LEU A 398 -20.83 14.94 1.84
C LEU A 398 -21.51 13.74 2.52
N ALA A 399 -22.29 12.94 1.78
CA ALA A 399 -23.01 11.78 2.32
C ALA A 399 -22.05 10.77 2.99
N VAL A 400 -20.89 10.51 2.37
CA VAL A 400 -19.86 9.66 2.97
C VAL A 400 -19.23 10.35 4.19
N THR A 401 -18.85 11.62 4.07
CA THR A 401 -18.24 12.39 5.18
C THR A 401 -19.12 12.39 6.42
N GLU A 402 -20.41 12.66 6.28
CA GLU A 402 -21.38 12.65 7.38
C GLU A 402 -21.42 11.29 8.06
N GLN A 403 -21.52 10.21 7.27
CA GLN A 403 -21.55 8.86 7.84
C GLN A 403 -20.24 8.47 8.53
N LEU A 404 -19.11 8.80 7.93
CA LEU A 404 -17.81 8.59 8.53
C LEU A 404 -17.70 9.31 9.89
N LEU A 405 -18.10 10.58 9.94
CA LEU A 405 -18.13 11.34 11.19
C LEU A 405 -19.14 10.75 12.19
N ASP A 406 -20.32 10.30 11.77
CA ASP A 406 -21.32 9.71 12.68
C ASP A 406 -20.86 8.38 13.26
N ARG A 407 -20.33 7.49 12.43
CA ARG A 407 -19.85 6.17 12.85
C ARG A 407 -18.71 6.26 13.85
N TRP A 408 -17.79 7.21 13.66
CA TRP A 408 -16.68 7.43 14.59
C TRP A 408 -17.00 8.41 15.72
N ASN A 409 -18.27 8.80 15.89
CA ASN A 409 -18.70 9.56 17.06
C ASN A 409 -18.79 8.68 18.32
N ALA A 410 -18.81 7.36 18.16
CA ALA A 410 -18.66 6.42 19.28
C ALA A 410 -17.20 6.39 19.76
N ASP A 411 -16.97 6.27 21.08
CA ASP A 411 -15.66 6.08 21.75
C ASP A 411 -15.03 4.73 21.40
N ARG A 412 -14.86 4.45 20.11
CA ARG A 412 -14.27 3.22 19.60
C ARG A 412 -12.75 3.37 19.68
N PRO A 413 -12.03 2.46 20.34
CA PRO A 413 -10.59 2.48 20.32
C PRO A 413 -10.12 2.23 18.88
N LEU A 414 -9.42 3.20 18.29
CA LEU A 414 -8.75 3.06 17.00
C LEU A 414 -7.25 2.95 17.25
N SER A 415 -6.57 2.14 16.45
CA SER A 415 -5.11 2.23 16.39
C SER A 415 -4.72 3.57 15.75
N PRO A 416 -3.53 4.12 16.06
CA PRO A 416 -3.03 5.33 15.41
C PRO A 416 -3.04 5.25 13.87
N GLU A 417 -2.76 4.07 13.31
CA GLU A 417 -2.75 3.82 11.87
C GLU A 417 -4.17 3.89 11.29
N GLY A 418 -5.14 3.24 11.94
CA GLY A 418 -6.53 3.29 11.51
C GLY A 418 -7.11 4.70 11.55
N PHE A 419 -6.77 5.50 12.56
CA PHE A 419 -7.16 6.91 12.61
C PHE A 419 -6.56 7.70 11.43
N ALA A 420 -5.28 7.50 11.11
CA ALA A 420 -4.62 8.22 10.03
C ALA A 420 -5.20 7.92 8.64
N GLU A 421 -5.53 6.66 8.35
CA GLU A 421 -6.16 6.28 7.07
C GLU A 421 -7.54 6.94 6.89
N VAL A 422 -8.31 6.92 7.97
CA VAL A 422 -9.63 7.55 8.06
C VAL A 422 -9.55 9.05 7.90
N GLU A 423 -8.65 9.71 8.63
CA GLU A 423 -8.42 11.15 8.57
C GLU A 423 -8.02 11.59 7.16
N GLN A 424 -7.20 10.79 6.48
CA GLN A 424 -6.83 11.04 5.10
C GLN A 424 -8.03 10.93 4.15
N CYS A 425 -8.86 9.92 4.32
CA CYS A 425 -10.09 9.76 3.54
C CYS A 425 -11.04 10.94 3.75
N VAL A 426 -11.37 11.27 5.00
CA VAL A 426 -12.27 12.38 5.35
C VAL A 426 -11.70 13.70 4.83
N SER A 427 -10.41 13.98 5.01
CA SER A 427 -9.80 15.20 4.48
C SER A 427 -9.90 15.32 2.95
N LYS A 428 -9.76 14.20 2.23
CA LYS A 428 -9.92 14.19 0.77
C LYS A 428 -11.37 14.43 0.37
N LEU A 429 -12.33 13.76 1.00
CA LEU A 429 -13.76 13.96 0.77
C LEU A 429 -14.19 15.40 1.11
N TRP A 430 -13.70 15.91 2.24
CA TRP A 430 -13.91 17.28 2.68
C TRP A 430 -13.52 18.24 1.56
N SER A 431 -12.33 18.07 0.96
CA SER A 431 -11.84 18.90 -0.17
C SER A 431 -12.71 18.87 -1.44
N VAL A 432 -13.64 17.93 -1.55
CA VAL A 432 -14.60 17.79 -2.67
C VAL A 432 -15.98 18.39 -2.34
N CYS A 433 -16.38 18.40 -1.06
CA CYS A 433 -17.66 19.00 -0.62
C CYS A 433 -17.76 20.47 -1.03
N SER A 434 -18.98 21.02 -1.17
CA SER A 434 -19.14 22.46 -1.42
C SER A 434 -18.79 23.26 -0.15
N VAL A 435 -18.33 24.51 -0.30
CA VAL A 435 -18.02 25.38 0.87
C VAL A 435 -19.23 25.52 1.78
N GLN A 436 -20.42 25.70 1.19
CA GLN A 436 -21.68 25.83 1.93
C GLN A 436 -21.99 24.58 2.77
N ASP A 437 -21.83 23.38 2.19
CA ASP A 437 -22.12 22.12 2.89
C ASP A 437 -21.10 21.87 4.01
N ARG A 438 -19.81 22.16 3.76
CA ARG A 438 -18.75 22.06 4.78
C ARG A 438 -19.03 22.99 5.96
N GLU A 439 -19.38 24.24 5.68
CA GLU A 439 -19.68 25.23 6.73
C GLU A 439 -20.93 24.84 7.52
N ALA A 440 -21.98 24.37 6.86
CA ALA A 440 -23.20 23.91 7.52
C ALA A 440 -22.93 22.73 8.46
N LEU A 441 -22.26 21.69 7.95
CA LEU A 441 -21.91 20.49 8.71
C LEU A 441 -20.93 20.82 9.85
N ALA A 442 -19.88 21.60 9.58
CA ALA A 442 -18.92 22.00 10.62
C ALA A 442 -19.60 22.81 11.72
N THR A 443 -20.46 23.77 11.37
CA THR A 443 -21.19 24.60 12.34
C THR A 443 -22.04 23.73 13.27
N GLU A 444 -22.84 22.83 12.70
CA GLU A 444 -23.68 21.91 13.47
C GLU A 444 -22.84 21.06 14.45
N ARG A 445 -21.76 20.46 13.95
CA ARG A 445 -20.93 19.53 14.72
C ARG A 445 -20.09 20.22 15.78
N LEU A 446 -19.57 21.42 15.51
CA LEU A 446 -18.84 22.22 16.51
C LEU A 446 -19.77 22.74 17.62
N GLN A 447 -21.01 23.12 17.28
CA GLN A 447 -22.00 23.49 18.30
C GLN A 447 -22.33 22.29 19.20
N ALA A 448 -22.61 21.13 18.61
CA ALA A 448 -22.86 19.89 19.37
C ALA A 448 -21.66 19.46 20.23
N MET A 449 -20.43 19.77 19.79
CA MET A 449 -19.20 19.56 20.56
C MET A 449 -19.14 20.45 21.80
N LEU A 450 -19.48 21.74 21.67
CA LEU A 450 -19.45 22.71 22.77
C LEU A 450 -20.57 22.49 23.79
N ASP A 451 -21.72 21.96 23.38
CA ASP A 451 -22.85 21.69 24.27
C ASP A 451 -22.61 20.48 25.20
N LYS A 452 -21.66 19.60 24.87
CA LYS A 452 -21.31 18.44 25.69
C LYS A 452 -20.28 18.80 26.76
N THR A 453 -20.61 18.56 28.02
CA THR A 453 -19.72 18.77 29.18
C THR A 453 -18.86 17.54 29.52
N GLY A 454 -18.46 16.77 28.50
CA GLY A 454 -17.65 15.55 28.65
C GLY A 454 -16.21 15.79 29.09
N SER A 455 -15.49 14.72 29.43
CA SER A 455 -14.07 14.75 29.85
C SER A 455 -13.07 14.79 28.70
N GLY A 456 -13.46 14.54 27.45
CA GLY A 456 -12.55 14.48 26.30
C GLY A 456 -13.27 14.71 24.98
N PHE A 457 -12.61 14.37 23.87
CA PHE A 457 -13.14 14.50 22.52
C PHE A 457 -13.37 13.13 21.89
N THR A 458 -14.47 12.99 21.14
CA THR A 458 -14.71 11.77 20.35
C THR A 458 -13.79 11.73 19.12
N ASN A 459 -13.56 10.55 18.55
CA ASN A 459 -12.74 10.44 17.34
C ASN A 459 -13.32 11.27 16.18
N SER A 460 -14.64 11.29 16.03
CA SER A 460 -15.35 12.15 15.07
C SER A 460 -15.02 13.63 15.23
N GLN A 461 -15.00 14.11 16.47
CA GLN A 461 -14.63 15.49 16.80
C GLN A 461 -13.19 15.80 16.40
N LEU A 462 -12.26 14.89 16.68
CA LEU A 462 -10.86 15.02 16.27
C LEU A 462 -10.69 15.01 14.74
N LEU A 463 -11.40 14.14 14.03
CA LEU A 463 -11.37 14.04 12.58
C LEU A 463 -11.91 15.29 11.90
N LEU A 464 -13.00 15.85 12.42
CA LEU A 464 -13.56 17.11 11.94
C LEU A 464 -12.56 18.25 12.12
N LEU A 465 -11.97 18.39 13.31
CA LEU A 465 -10.98 19.44 13.60
C LEU A 465 -9.75 19.31 12.69
N SER A 466 -9.26 18.09 12.44
CA SER A 466 -8.16 17.89 11.49
C SER A 466 -8.53 18.24 10.05
N SER A 467 -9.77 17.98 9.64
CA SER A 467 -10.24 18.31 8.30
C SER A 467 -10.35 19.83 8.11
N LEU A 468 -10.89 20.54 9.10
CA LEU A 468 -10.98 22.00 9.12
C LEU A 468 -9.60 22.67 9.10
N ALA A 469 -8.67 22.14 9.88
CA ALA A 469 -7.27 22.58 9.95
C ALA A 469 -6.56 22.57 8.58
N LYS A 470 -6.98 21.71 7.65
CA LYS A 470 -6.35 21.58 6.32
C LYS A 470 -6.99 22.48 5.26
N ASP A 471 -8.16 23.07 5.50
CA ASP A 471 -8.98 23.73 4.46
C ASP A 471 -8.68 25.24 4.32
N SER A 472 -8.52 26.00 5.41
CA SER A 472 -7.93 27.36 5.43
C SER A 472 -7.98 28.00 6.83
N PRO A 473 -7.15 29.03 7.08
CA PRO A 473 -6.99 29.61 8.42
C PRO A 473 -8.25 30.34 8.89
N ALA A 474 -8.59 30.16 10.16
CA ALA A 474 -9.63 30.90 10.84
C ALA A 474 -9.40 32.41 10.66
N SER A 475 -10.33 33.09 9.99
CA SER A 475 -10.52 34.53 10.15
C SER A 475 -11.30 34.72 11.45
N GLU A 476 -10.72 35.42 12.43
CA GLU A 476 -11.40 35.76 13.70
C GLU A 476 -12.70 36.55 13.51
N ALA A 477 -12.94 37.11 12.32
CA ALA A 477 -14.06 38.01 12.05
C ALA A 477 -15.39 37.33 11.73
N ASP A 478 -15.40 36.02 11.42
CA ASP A 478 -16.61 35.30 11.00
C ASP A 478 -17.07 34.28 12.06
N ALA A 479 -18.37 33.93 12.05
CA ALA A 479 -19.00 33.08 13.07
C ALA A 479 -18.32 31.71 13.29
N MET A 480 -17.67 31.16 12.24
CA MET A 480 -16.88 29.94 12.34
C MET A 480 -15.60 30.14 13.18
N GLY A 481 -14.94 31.30 13.05
CA GLY A 481 -13.76 31.64 13.85
C GLY A 481 -14.08 31.75 15.34
N GLU A 482 -15.23 32.35 15.69
CA GLU A 482 -15.71 32.38 17.08
C GLU A 482 -15.97 30.98 17.65
N LEU A 483 -16.57 30.09 16.86
CA LEU A 483 -16.79 28.69 17.28
C LEU A 483 -15.47 27.95 17.50
N LEU A 484 -14.52 28.10 16.58
CA LEU A 484 -13.19 27.47 16.69
C LEU A 484 -12.38 28.00 17.86
N SER A 485 -12.46 29.30 18.17
CA SER A 485 -11.84 29.89 19.35
C SER A 485 -12.40 29.28 20.64
N ARG A 486 -13.73 29.15 20.75
CA ARG A 486 -14.38 28.47 21.90
C ARG A 486 -13.98 27.00 22.03
N VAL A 487 -13.81 26.29 20.92
CA VAL A 487 -13.31 24.90 20.93
C VAL A 487 -11.86 24.87 21.39
N THR A 488 -11.03 25.82 20.96
CA THR A 488 -9.63 25.91 21.38
C THR A 488 -9.49 26.18 22.87
N ASP A 489 -10.29 27.09 23.42
CA ASP A 489 -10.38 27.32 24.87
C ASP A 489 -10.75 26.04 25.62
N ARG A 490 -11.69 25.25 25.08
CA ARG A 490 -12.08 23.96 25.68
C ARG A 490 -10.96 22.92 25.63
N ILE A 491 -10.19 22.85 24.54
CA ILE A 491 -9.01 21.98 24.44
C ILE A 491 -8.01 22.32 25.54
N ILE A 492 -7.69 23.63 25.70
CA ILE A 492 -6.75 24.12 26.71
C ILE A 492 -7.26 23.79 28.12
N GLU A 493 -8.55 24.01 28.40
CA GLU A 493 -9.18 23.70 29.69
C GLU A 493 -9.06 22.21 30.05
N LEU A 494 -9.43 21.31 29.13
CA LEU A 494 -9.38 19.86 29.34
C LEU A 494 -7.95 19.34 29.50
N MET A 495 -7.01 19.92 28.74
CA MET A 495 -5.59 19.58 28.83
C MET A 495 -4.99 20.01 30.18
N GLN A 496 -5.34 21.20 30.68
CA GLN A 496 -4.90 21.70 31.99
C GLN A 496 -5.54 20.90 33.14
N ALA A 497 -6.76 20.40 32.96
CA ALA A 497 -7.43 19.52 33.91
C ALA A 497 -6.95 18.06 33.86
N ASP A 498 -5.95 17.74 33.02
CA ASP A 498 -5.40 16.39 32.79
C ASP A 498 -6.46 15.35 32.39
N LYS A 499 -7.44 15.77 31.58
CA LYS A 499 -8.55 14.91 31.14
C LYS A 499 -8.39 14.36 29.73
N LEU A 500 -7.38 14.82 28.98
CA LEU A 500 -7.07 14.32 27.64
C LEU A 500 -6.09 13.15 27.71
N SER A 501 -6.40 12.06 27.02
CA SER A 501 -5.48 10.95 26.78
C SER A 501 -4.26 11.38 25.97
N GLU A 502 -3.15 10.64 26.07
CA GLU A 502 -1.93 10.93 25.31
C GLU A 502 -2.18 10.94 23.79
N ALA A 503 -3.06 10.07 23.29
CA ALA A 503 -3.46 10.05 21.88
C ALA A 503 -4.18 11.34 21.46
N GLU A 504 -5.15 11.82 22.26
CA GLU A 504 -5.82 13.10 22.02
C GLU A 504 -4.82 14.27 22.04
N GLN A 505 -3.91 14.28 23.02
CA GLN A 505 -2.88 15.31 23.11
C GLN A 505 -2.00 15.34 21.86
N LEU A 506 -1.54 14.18 21.38
CA LEU A 506 -0.74 14.09 20.15
C LEU A 506 -1.51 14.55 18.91
N THR A 507 -2.81 14.24 18.82
CA THR A 507 -3.66 14.73 17.73
C THR A 507 -3.74 16.26 17.74
N PHE A 508 -4.04 16.89 18.88
CA PHE A 508 -4.10 18.36 18.97
C PHE A 508 -2.76 19.04 18.71
N VAL A 509 -1.67 18.45 19.19
CA VAL A 509 -0.31 18.92 18.87
C VAL A 509 -0.05 18.91 17.36
N ASN A 510 -0.53 17.88 16.65
CA ASN A 510 -0.41 17.81 15.19
C ASN A 510 -1.23 18.87 14.46
N LEU A 511 -2.21 19.50 15.12
CA LEU A 511 -2.99 20.63 14.58
C LEU A 511 -2.30 21.98 14.77
N LEU A 512 -1.23 22.09 15.57
CA LEU A 512 -0.51 23.36 15.76
C LEU A 512 0.07 23.88 14.45
N GLY A 513 -0.19 25.16 14.15
CA GLY A 513 0.29 25.83 12.93
C GLY A 513 -0.50 25.44 11.68
N SER A 514 -1.70 24.88 11.86
CA SER A 514 -2.65 24.63 10.78
C SER A 514 -3.49 25.85 10.43
N GLY A 515 -3.59 26.82 11.35
CA GLY A 515 -4.49 27.96 11.22
C GLY A 515 -5.91 27.66 11.70
N LEU A 516 -6.13 26.52 12.37
CA LEU A 516 -7.42 26.18 12.99
C LEU A 516 -7.83 27.20 14.08
N ALA A 517 -6.83 27.79 14.75
CA ALA A 517 -7.03 28.81 15.78
C ALA A 517 -6.16 30.04 15.49
N SER A 518 -6.41 31.13 16.24
CA SER A 518 -5.57 32.32 16.19
C SER A 518 -4.13 31.97 16.57
N ASN A 519 -3.17 32.76 16.08
CA ASN A 519 -1.76 32.58 16.44
C ASN A 519 -1.54 32.61 17.97
N ASP A 520 -2.26 33.48 18.66
CA ASP A 520 -2.19 33.63 20.12
C ASP A 520 -2.70 32.37 20.82
N ASP A 521 -3.79 31.79 20.34
CA ASP A 521 -4.37 30.56 20.92
C ASP A 521 -3.51 29.33 20.60
N GLU A 522 -2.93 29.23 19.41
CA GLU A 522 -1.97 28.18 19.08
C GLU A 522 -0.69 28.28 19.95
N LEU A 523 -0.22 29.50 20.26
CA LEU A 523 0.90 29.74 21.18
C LEU A 523 0.56 29.36 22.63
N LYS A 524 -0.65 29.68 23.10
CA LYS A 524 -1.14 29.24 24.43
C LYS A 524 -1.19 27.72 24.50
N MET A 525 -1.78 27.08 23.48
CA MET A 525 -1.90 25.63 23.40
C MET A 525 -0.52 24.95 23.38
N ALA A 526 0.42 25.44 22.58
CA ALA A 526 1.77 24.90 22.55
C ALA A 526 2.51 25.06 23.89
N THR A 527 2.36 26.21 24.56
CA THR A 527 2.96 26.44 25.89
C THR A 527 2.42 25.46 26.91
N ALA A 528 1.14 25.11 26.80
CA ALA A 528 0.45 24.20 27.69
C ALA A 528 0.88 22.72 27.45
N PHE A 529 1.13 22.31 26.20
CA PHE A 529 1.66 20.98 25.86
C PHE A 529 3.16 20.80 26.19
N LEU A 530 3.91 21.87 26.43
CA LEU A 530 5.33 21.81 26.80
C LEU A 530 5.59 21.65 28.30
N GLN A 531 4.55 21.69 29.13
CA GLN A 531 4.66 21.64 30.59
C GLN A 531 5.32 20.33 31.09
N PRO A 532 6.06 20.36 32.22
CA PRO A 532 6.82 19.20 32.70
C PRO A 532 6.00 17.98 33.09
N ASP A 533 4.70 18.14 33.35
CA ASP A 533 3.74 17.08 33.68
C ASP A 533 3.32 16.25 32.44
N LYS A 534 3.61 16.73 31.23
CA LYS A 534 3.26 16.04 29.97
C LYS A 534 4.31 15.01 29.56
N SER A 535 3.88 14.00 28.80
CA SER A 535 4.75 12.92 28.34
C SER A 535 5.90 13.43 27.46
N GLN A 536 7.01 12.70 27.43
CA GLN A 536 8.15 13.08 26.59
C GLN A 536 7.78 13.10 25.11
N GLN A 537 6.88 12.21 24.68
CA GLN A 537 6.42 12.14 23.29
C GLN A 537 5.60 13.39 22.92
N VAL A 538 4.60 13.76 23.74
CA VAL A 538 3.78 14.97 23.53
C VAL A 538 4.65 16.22 23.47
N ARG A 539 5.57 16.38 24.42
CA ARG A 539 6.48 17.54 24.46
C ARG A 539 7.38 17.60 23.23
N ARG A 540 7.94 16.46 22.81
CA ARG A 540 8.80 16.38 21.61
C ARG A 540 8.02 16.74 20.34
N THR A 541 6.86 16.12 20.13
CA THR A 541 6.01 16.38 18.96
C THR A 541 5.54 17.83 18.93
N THR A 542 5.30 18.45 20.10
CA THR A 542 4.99 19.88 20.21
C THR A 542 6.12 20.73 19.67
N ILE A 543 7.35 20.51 20.17
CA ILE A 543 8.55 21.24 19.71
C ILE A 543 8.73 21.10 18.19
N GLU A 544 8.57 19.90 17.64
CA GLU A 544 8.72 19.65 16.21
C GLU A 544 7.61 20.35 15.39
N SER A 545 6.39 20.39 15.91
CA SER A 545 5.21 21.02 15.30
C SER A 545 5.30 22.55 15.26
N LEU A 546 6.00 23.18 16.21
CA LEU A 546 6.21 24.64 16.25
C LEU A 546 6.81 25.20 14.95
N ARG A 547 7.51 24.39 14.15
CA ARG A 547 8.07 24.82 12.85
C ARG A 547 7.01 25.35 11.88
N ARG A 548 5.77 24.87 12.01
CA ARG A 548 4.63 25.29 11.19
C ARG A 548 4.18 26.72 11.54
N LEU A 549 4.27 27.10 12.82
CA LEU A 549 3.98 28.47 13.27
C LEU A 549 4.98 29.46 12.69
N ARG A 550 4.48 30.64 12.29
CA ARG A 550 5.30 31.65 11.61
C ARG A 550 5.80 32.78 12.50
N GLU A 551 5.30 32.86 13.73
CA GLU A 551 5.53 33.99 14.62
C GLU A 551 6.94 34.02 15.22
N ALA A 552 7.49 35.22 15.34
CA ALA A 552 8.80 35.44 15.96
C ALA A 552 8.81 35.04 17.45
N GLU A 553 7.66 35.12 18.12
CA GLU A 553 7.49 34.84 19.54
C GLU A 553 7.68 33.35 19.89
N VAL A 554 7.48 32.45 18.93
CA VAL A 554 7.70 31.00 19.10
C VAL A 554 9.11 30.70 19.61
N GLY A 555 10.13 31.34 19.02
CA GLY A 555 11.52 31.14 19.42
C GLY A 555 11.78 31.58 20.86
N ARG A 556 11.21 32.71 21.27
CA ARG A 556 11.34 33.22 22.66
C ARG A 556 10.60 32.34 23.66
N MET A 557 9.39 31.89 23.32
CA MET A 557 8.61 30.97 24.15
C MET A 557 9.36 29.65 24.36
N LEU A 558 9.93 29.06 23.29
CA LEU A 558 10.69 27.81 23.39
C LEU A 558 11.97 27.97 24.22
N LEU A 559 12.66 29.11 24.10
CA LEU A 559 13.82 29.45 24.94
C LEU A 559 13.44 29.67 26.40
N ALA A 560 12.27 30.25 26.68
CA ALA A 560 11.77 30.37 28.06
C ALA A 560 11.50 29.00 28.71
N GLN A 561 11.07 28.00 27.92
CA GLN A 561 10.88 26.62 28.38
C GLN A 561 12.17 25.81 28.48
N TRP A 562 13.29 26.30 27.93
CA TRP A 562 14.57 25.60 27.86
C TRP A 562 15.06 24.95 29.17
N PRO A 563 14.94 25.61 30.34
CA PRO A 563 15.36 25.01 31.62
C PRO A 563 14.61 23.72 31.98
N SER A 564 13.38 23.54 31.48
CA SER A 564 12.53 22.38 31.73
C SER A 564 12.76 21.21 30.76
N LEU A 565 13.57 21.41 29.70
CA LEU A 565 13.79 20.42 28.65
C LEU A 565 14.95 19.49 29.03
N ASN A 566 14.77 18.18 28.83
CA ASN A 566 15.86 17.21 28.92
C ASN A 566 16.72 17.19 27.64
N SER A 567 17.83 16.44 27.63
CA SER A 567 18.77 16.41 26.49
C SER A 567 18.09 16.07 25.15
N ALA A 568 17.20 15.08 25.10
CA ALA A 568 16.50 14.70 23.87
C ALA A 568 15.56 15.80 23.36
N LEU A 569 14.85 16.48 24.28
CA LEU A 569 13.96 17.60 23.94
C LEU A 569 14.75 18.84 23.49
N ARG A 570 15.93 19.09 24.10
CA ARG A 570 16.84 20.18 23.69
C ARG A 570 17.39 19.97 22.28
N SER A 571 17.69 18.73 21.89
CA SER A 571 18.03 18.40 20.50
C SER A 571 16.90 18.78 19.53
N SER A 572 15.66 18.35 19.80
CA SER A 572 14.51 18.74 18.96
C SER A 572 14.27 20.26 18.97
N ALA A 573 14.49 20.93 20.09
CA ALA A 573 14.32 22.39 20.23
C ALA A 573 15.40 23.15 19.46
N GLY A 574 16.66 22.75 19.56
CA GLY A 574 17.77 23.32 18.79
C GLY A 574 17.52 23.22 17.29
N ALA A 575 17.18 22.01 16.80
CA ALA A 575 16.85 21.81 15.39
C ALA A 575 15.64 22.66 14.93
N THR A 576 14.67 22.92 15.82
CA THR A 576 13.52 23.77 15.53
C THR A 576 13.87 25.25 15.49
N LEU A 577 14.64 25.75 16.46
CA LEU A 577 15.10 27.15 16.48
C LEU A 577 15.94 27.48 15.24
N LEU A 578 16.71 26.52 14.72
CA LEU A 578 17.51 26.70 13.50
C LEU A 578 16.68 26.79 12.21
N SER A 579 15.41 26.42 12.24
CA SER A 579 14.57 26.39 11.04
C SER A 579 14.22 27.79 10.50
N ARG A 580 14.42 28.85 11.29
CA ARG A 580 14.12 30.24 10.89
C ARG A 580 15.15 31.22 11.42
N ARG A 581 15.48 32.24 10.61
CA ARG A 581 16.47 33.26 10.95
C ARG A 581 16.19 33.98 12.27
N GLU A 582 14.95 34.42 12.49
CA GLU A 582 14.57 35.15 13.71
C GLU A 582 14.71 34.29 14.98
N TRP A 583 14.41 32.99 14.88
CA TRP A 583 14.54 32.05 15.98
C TRP A 583 16.00 31.68 16.24
N THR A 584 16.79 31.49 15.17
CA THR A 584 18.25 31.33 15.27
C THR A 584 18.88 32.53 15.96
N LYS A 585 18.48 33.75 15.59
CA LYS A 585 18.95 34.98 16.23
C LYS A 585 18.64 34.98 17.73
N ALA A 586 17.42 34.62 18.13
CA ALA A 586 17.04 34.52 19.53
C ALA A 586 17.87 33.45 20.29
N LEU A 587 18.19 32.32 19.65
CA LEU A 587 19.06 31.29 20.25
C LEU A 587 20.49 31.81 20.45
N VAL A 588 21.05 32.54 19.49
CA VAL A 588 22.38 33.16 19.63
C VAL A 588 22.39 34.20 20.75
N GLU A 589 21.36 35.04 20.84
CA GLU A 589 21.19 35.99 21.95
C GLU A 589 21.08 35.28 23.30
N ALA A 590 20.38 34.16 23.37
CA ALA A 590 20.27 33.35 24.59
C ALA A 590 21.60 32.67 24.98
N LEU A 591 22.44 32.29 24.00
CA LEU A 591 23.79 31.79 24.23
C LEU A 591 24.71 32.89 24.77
N GLU A 592 24.66 34.09 24.19
CA GLU A 592 25.43 35.25 24.67
C GLU A 592 25.01 35.71 26.07
N GLY A 593 23.70 35.65 26.34
CA GLY A 593 23.12 35.98 27.63
C GLY A 593 23.28 34.89 28.70
N GLY A 594 23.82 33.71 28.34
CA GLY A 594 24.00 32.58 29.26
C GLY A 594 22.72 31.85 29.68
N GLN A 595 21.59 32.12 29.02
CA GLN A 595 20.33 31.39 29.22
C GLN A 595 20.40 29.96 28.68
N VAL A 596 21.19 29.77 27.60
CA VAL A 596 21.55 28.48 27.04
C VAL A 596 23.07 28.40 27.02
N THR A 597 23.64 27.23 27.32
CA THR A 597 25.09 27.03 27.23
C THR A 597 25.44 26.11 26.05
N ALA A 598 26.63 26.28 25.46
CA ALA A 598 27.05 25.48 24.32
C ALA A 598 27.12 23.97 24.63
N SER A 599 27.39 23.59 25.88
CA SER A 599 27.38 22.18 26.33
C SER A 599 25.98 21.56 26.40
N GLU A 600 24.93 22.37 26.36
CA GLU A 600 23.54 21.88 26.35
C GLU A 600 22.98 21.66 24.93
N LEU A 601 23.73 22.07 23.90
CA LEU A 601 23.40 21.85 22.50
C LEU A 601 24.06 20.58 21.97
N ASP A 602 23.36 19.87 21.09
CA ASP A 602 23.95 18.73 20.41
C ASP A 602 24.91 19.15 19.29
N LEU A 603 25.77 18.21 18.89
CA LEU A 603 26.79 18.47 17.88
C LEU A 603 26.21 18.93 16.53
N PRO A 604 25.11 18.35 16.00
CA PRO A 604 24.49 18.84 14.78
C PRO A 604 24.06 20.31 14.87
N THR A 605 23.46 20.73 16.00
CA THR A 605 23.04 22.13 16.20
C THR A 605 24.24 23.06 16.23
N LEU A 606 25.31 22.71 16.97
CA LEU A 606 26.54 23.50 17.04
C LEU A 606 27.20 23.66 15.66
N GLN A 607 27.30 22.56 14.90
CA GLN A 607 27.87 22.60 13.55
C GLN A 607 27.06 23.48 12.61
N HIS A 608 25.72 23.41 12.68
CA HIS A 608 24.84 24.24 11.86
C HIS A 608 24.99 25.72 12.20
N LEU A 609 25.11 26.08 13.48
CA LEU A 609 25.37 27.46 13.92
C LEU A 609 26.71 28.00 13.40
N SER A 610 27.78 27.20 13.51
CA SER A 610 29.12 27.58 13.01
C SER A 610 29.22 27.68 11.48
N THR A 611 28.29 27.08 10.74
CA THR A 611 28.23 27.10 9.27
C THR A 611 27.01 27.86 8.72
N TYR A 612 26.28 28.56 9.59
CA TYR A 612 25.03 29.23 9.24
C TYR A 612 25.25 30.28 8.15
N GLY A 613 24.31 30.37 7.19
CA GLY A 613 24.46 31.23 6.00
C GLY A 613 24.57 32.72 6.32
N ASP A 614 23.93 33.17 7.40
CA ASP A 614 24.05 34.55 7.89
C ASP A 614 25.42 34.79 8.52
N ARG A 615 26.22 35.64 7.87
CA ARG A 615 27.60 35.96 8.29
C ARG A 615 27.66 36.64 9.65
N GLU A 616 26.67 37.44 10.02
CA GLU A 616 26.64 38.10 11.32
C GLU A 616 26.44 37.08 12.45
N LEU A 617 25.39 36.28 12.36
CA LEU A 617 25.06 35.26 13.36
C LEU A 617 26.14 34.19 13.48
N ARG A 618 26.72 33.76 12.35
CA ARG A 618 27.79 32.77 12.32
C ARG A 618 29.04 33.26 13.05
N ASN A 619 29.45 34.50 12.83
CA ASN A 619 30.65 35.05 13.48
C ASN A 619 30.47 35.11 15.00
N ARG A 620 29.29 35.53 15.47
CA ARG A 620 28.93 35.52 16.90
C ARG A 620 29.02 34.11 17.50
N CYS A 621 28.54 33.09 16.78
CA CYS A 621 28.65 31.69 17.22
C CYS A 621 30.11 31.19 17.31
N VAL A 622 30.93 31.50 16.30
CA VAL A 622 32.35 31.11 16.27
C VAL A 622 33.13 31.77 17.41
N GLU A 623 32.78 33.00 17.80
CA GLU A 623 33.38 33.67 18.97
C GLU A 623 33.01 33.00 20.30
N LEU A 624 31.78 32.45 20.42
CA LEU A 624 31.29 31.84 21.66
C LEU A 624 31.88 30.45 21.95
N PHE A 625 32.06 29.60 20.93
CA PHE A 625 32.48 28.21 21.14
C PHE A 625 33.48 27.67 20.10
N GLY A 626 34.04 28.54 19.25
CA GLY A 626 35.06 28.17 18.28
C GLY A 626 34.52 27.52 17.00
N GLN A 627 35.43 27.09 16.13
CA GLN A 627 35.07 26.33 14.92
C GLN A 627 34.98 24.82 15.23
N PRO A 628 34.04 24.08 14.60
CA PRO A 628 33.98 22.63 14.75
C PRO A 628 35.28 22.01 14.25
N THR A 629 35.97 21.24 15.10
CA THR A 629 37.14 20.47 14.67
C THR A 629 36.74 19.41 13.65
N GLU A 630 37.47 19.37 12.54
CA GLU A 630 37.41 18.31 11.52
C GLU A 630 37.43 16.92 12.16
N ARG A 631 36.35 16.14 11.97
CA ARG A 631 36.19 14.78 12.53
C ARG A 631 37.33 13.86 12.07
N SER A 632 37.90 14.13 10.90
CA SER A 632 39.09 13.45 10.38
C SER A 632 40.28 13.53 11.34
N GLN A 633 40.49 14.67 12.00
CA GLN A 633 41.59 14.86 12.95
C GLN A 633 41.34 14.12 14.26
N VAL A 634 40.09 14.11 14.75
CA VAL A 634 39.71 13.36 15.95
C VAL A 634 39.84 11.86 15.71
N VAL A 635 39.32 11.37 14.57
CA VAL A 635 39.46 9.96 14.18
C VAL A 635 40.93 9.61 13.98
N ALA A 636 41.74 10.46 13.35
CA ALA A 636 43.18 10.24 13.22
C ALA A 636 43.89 10.16 14.57
N ASN A 637 43.51 10.99 15.55
CA ASN A 637 44.06 10.95 16.90
C ASN A 637 43.64 9.67 17.66
N TYR A 638 42.38 9.25 17.51
CA TYR A 638 41.91 7.95 18.05
C TYR A 638 42.64 6.79 17.38
N MET A 639 42.80 6.82 16.06
CA MET A 639 43.54 5.80 15.30
C MET A 639 45.01 5.73 15.71
N ALA A 640 45.67 6.88 15.91
CA ALA A 640 47.06 6.94 16.35
C ALA A 640 47.26 6.45 17.79
N SER A 641 46.18 6.43 18.60
CA SER A 641 46.18 5.95 19.97
C SER A 641 45.63 4.53 20.12
N LEU A 642 45.24 3.86 19.03
CA LEU A 642 44.81 2.46 19.07
C LEU A 642 46.00 1.55 19.41
N PRO A 643 45.88 0.70 20.43
CA PRO A 643 46.95 -0.21 20.81
C PRO A 643 47.17 -1.27 19.72
N SER A 644 48.44 -1.58 19.46
CA SER A 644 48.85 -2.72 18.62
C SER A 644 49.53 -3.78 19.51
N PRO A 645 49.04 -5.04 19.55
CA PRO A 645 47.96 -5.59 18.73
C PRO A 645 46.55 -5.14 19.18
N ALA A 646 45.63 -5.05 18.21
CA ALA A 646 44.26 -4.54 18.39
C ALA A 646 43.37 -5.42 19.29
N ALA A 647 43.71 -6.70 19.47
CA ALA A 647 43.02 -7.64 20.35
C ALA A 647 43.61 -7.58 21.76
N THR A 648 43.10 -6.67 22.59
CA THR A 648 43.50 -6.55 24.00
C THR A 648 42.38 -7.04 24.93
N PRO A 649 42.72 -7.55 26.13
CA PRO A 649 41.71 -7.91 27.15
C PRO A 649 40.78 -6.74 27.53
N LEU A 650 41.27 -5.50 27.42
CA LEU A 650 40.46 -4.30 27.66
C LEU A 650 39.45 -4.06 26.52
N GLY A 651 39.85 -4.28 25.27
CA GLY A 651 38.96 -4.18 24.11
C GLY A 651 37.84 -5.23 24.15
N GLU A 652 38.16 -6.46 24.55
CA GLU A 652 37.18 -7.53 24.77
C GLU A 652 36.16 -7.17 25.86
N LYS A 653 36.64 -6.57 26.95
CA LYS A 653 35.78 -6.08 28.03
C LYS A 653 34.84 -4.97 27.57
N LEU A 654 35.35 -3.95 26.87
CA LEU A 654 34.55 -2.84 26.36
C LEU A 654 33.52 -3.30 25.32
N PHE A 655 33.89 -4.23 24.45
CA PHE A 655 32.95 -4.85 23.50
C PHE A 655 31.81 -5.57 24.22
N THR A 656 32.14 -6.32 25.29
CA THR A 656 31.15 -7.04 26.10
C THR A 656 30.22 -6.09 26.84
N GLU A 657 30.73 -4.97 27.37
CA GLU A 657 29.95 -4.00 28.13
C GLU A 657 29.04 -3.12 27.26
N HIS A 658 29.46 -2.79 26.03
CA HIS A 658 28.78 -1.76 25.23
C HIS A 658 28.17 -2.27 23.91
N CYS A 659 28.70 -3.33 23.31
CA CYS A 659 28.33 -3.76 21.96
C CYS A 659 27.62 -5.12 21.93
N ALA A 660 28.05 -6.06 22.79
CA ALA A 660 27.58 -7.44 22.77
C ALA A 660 26.07 -7.58 23.03
N THR A 661 25.48 -6.67 23.81
CA THR A 661 24.04 -6.65 24.11
C THR A 661 23.16 -6.57 22.85
N CYS A 662 23.63 -5.90 21.81
CA CYS A 662 22.90 -5.77 20.54
C CYS A 662 23.42 -6.71 19.46
N HIS A 663 24.72 -7.01 19.46
CA HIS A 663 25.41 -7.64 18.32
C HIS A 663 25.82 -9.09 18.53
N LYS A 664 25.67 -9.66 19.73
CA LYS A 664 25.97 -11.08 20.01
C LYS A 664 24.68 -11.85 20.27
N SER A 665 24.52 -13.02 19.67
CA SER A 665 23.39 -13.90 19.97
C SER A 665 23.52 -14.42 21.40
N VAL A 666 22.49 -14.23 22.22
CA VAL A 666 22.39 -14.80 23.57
C VAL A 666 21.30 -15.86 23.52
N ASP A 667 21.59 -17.07 23.98
CA ASP A 667 20.69 -18.23 23.91
C ASP A 667 19.24 -17.87 24.25
N GLY A 668 18.36 -18.01 23.25
CA GLY A 668 16.91 -17.81 23.38
C GLY A 668 16.38 -16.39 23.15
N LYS A 669 17.21 -15.41 22.74
CA LYS A 669 16.74 -14.07 22.34
C LYS A 669 17.17 -13.72 20.91
N PRO A 670 16.29 -13.10 20.09
CA PRO A 670 16.66 -12.62 18.76
C PRO A 670 17.77 -11.55 18.84
N GLN A 671 18.76 -11.65 17.96
CA GLN A 671 19.83 -10.66 17.81
C GLN A 671 19.24 -9.33 17.31
N ILE A 672 19.56 -8.20 17.97
CA ILE A 672 18.95 -6.88 17.67
C ILE A 672 19.69 -6.15 16.53
N GLY A 673 21.01 -6.26 16.48
CA GLY A 673 21.86 -5.70 15.43
C GLY A 673 22.54 -6.80 14.60
N PRO A 674 23.10 -6.48 13.42
CA PRO A 674 23.76 -7.48 12.57
C PRO A 674 24.95 -8.13 13.28
N PRO A 675 25.28 -9.40 12.96
CA PRO A 675 26.45 -10.09 13.51
C PRO A 675 27.75 -9.40 13.09
N LEU A 676 28.54 -9.00 14.09
CA LEU A 676 29.85 -8.37 13.88
C LEU A 676 30.99 -9.39 13.76
N GLU A 677 30.69 -10.67 13.98
CA GLU A 677 31.63 -11.81 13.90
C GLU A 677 32.22 -11.96 12.49
N ASN A 678 31.48 -11.55 11.46
CA ASN A 678 31.92 -11.57 10.08
C ASN A 678 32.76 -10.35 9.67
N LEU A 679 33.05 -9.39 10.56
CA LEU A 679 33.94 -8.27 10.24
C LEU A 679 35.42 -8.60 10.45
N GLY A 680 35.74 -9.79 10.98
CA GLY A 680 37.11 -10.19 11.30
C GLY A 680 38.08 -10.30 10.11
N HIS A 681 37.57 -10.26 8.87
CA HIS A 681 38.40 -10.27 7.65
C HIS A 681 38.60 -8.89 7.02
N TRP A 682 38.04 -7.82 7.63
CA TRP A 682 38.20 -6.46 7.14
C TRP A 682 39.52 -5.87 7.66
N THR A 683 40.38 -5.41 6.77
CA THR A 683 41.61 -4.69 7.13
C THR A 683 41.35 -3.19 7.23
N LEU A 684 42.28 -2.43 7.81
CA LEU A 684 42.23 -0.96 7.86
C LEU A 684 42.15 -0.28 6.48
N ASP A 685 42.45 -1.02 5.41
CA ASP A 685 42.46 -0.54 4.02
C ASP A 685 41.14 -0.82 3.26
N GLN A 686 40.19 -1.52 3.90
CA GLN A 686 38.85 -1.83 3.38
C GLN A 686 37.80 -0.98 4.11
#